data_AF-A0AAW6HYT5-F1
#
_entry.id   AF-A0AAW6HYT5-F1
#
_cell.length_a   1.000
_cell.length_b   1.000
_cell.length_c   1.000
_cell.angle_alpha   90.00
_cell.angle_beta   90.00
_cell.angle_gamma   90.00
#
_symmetry.space_group_name_H-M   'P 1'
#
loop_
_entity.id
_entity.type
_entity.pdbx_description
1 polymer ?
#
loop_
_entity_poly.entity_id
_entity_poly.type
_entity_poly.pdbx_seq_one_letter_code
_entity_poly.pdbx_strand_id
1 'polypeptide(L)'
;MSFITNIRSVAKYESKILVRSWFFCIFTLLAVVFLGFFNFAMMLMEDNFGLWFAKSVSSNIPYLNLLLLNTGQAVVAVFLSSEFLKRDKKLDTSEVFYVRPLSNAEYVIGKIWGNLRVFLLLNLLVLAIVLAFNFMASGITVDWQAYGVYFLLISLPTLIFIIGLSIFLMLVLRNQALTFILLLGYIGLTLFYIQDKFYYLFDYMVYNLPLFKSTIVGFSSLELILNHRAIYFFAGLGFIFFTIFLFKRLPNARRSHYPWLFLSLCMFLLAGTAGYRHVRSILREGEIRALYTSINNKYVHEPKMAIDWYDISVEQKPETIRSVVGMKGTALATSEIFTFCLNPGLKVGEVKEGEKPLDFKREEQILAVDFGRKIEKGDIISLSICYEGRIKDDFCYLDIPEEVLQQPYDKEMLKLDKKYSFQTPDYVLFTPETYWYPRPGTGYSDKSPDWQQTYFSRFRLDVKPLPGLVSISQSTNNPYQSISLIIGKYEQKSVESDSTLYSVWHIKGHDYYEAAFDSIRDTIPGLIRNLRENLERTYKLSYPFDRFSVVEVPAQFYSYVRSWSQAQEVVQPEMVLFPELGCMFGQMDFVRSKKNQLKWSKRGGREIGEEEAEIRVMNSFLWIFSQTEGNYNYSSGSRGKFNISSQSNPYFLFPELYNFRYNIYSSEWPVTNRLVELYLQRKSDNNGWEREINGISNNEKANLLMERYSFKELLSDVEHRDLLNNTISLKGYCLFAPAEVNMGVSLFRDSLYALLERNEFRNMRFENLLDTLGMISGADIRAGISGWDRPTLLPFYTIGQPEVIKITNKGQESFVLKQLVSNNSDRDGMLQLDIQAGGYGPNIDPRTSRKLPLAAHQTKLLVTVWEEAPRQVDVNTLIAGNLPNILNLPVSNIREERERVVDAEGDFIVADFSPEVGGEVIVDNEDALFSLSEPAVVGLLPKWLDKVEDTSFKYAGVSPWRAPLQWTATTNAAYYGRYIRSAYVIKSGNGSQTATWKVPVPSSGQYDVYYYVSKDNELKYSKQANGEYHFKVEHDEEMEEAYIDLRKANEGWEPIGTYYFSSDTVRVVLTNECKLRSVTADAVKIVKRY
;
A
#
# COMPACT_ATOMS: atom_id res chain seq x y z
N MET A 1 -24.07 10.88 -56.29
CA MET A 1 -23.71 12.11 -55.54
C MET A 1 -24.81 12.65 -54.59
N SER A 2 -26.01 12.05 -54.50
CA SER A 2 -27.11 12.53 -53.61
C SER A 2 -26.96 12.09 -52.12
N PHE A 3 -26.54 10.85 -51.86
CA PHE A 3 -26.52 10.23 -50.51
C PHE A 3 -25.70 10.98 -49.45
N ILE A 4 -24.44 11.32 -49.76
CA ILE A 4 -23.56 12.04 -48.82
C ILE A 4 -24.06 13.48 -48.60
N THR A 5 -24.60 14.12 -49.63
CA THR A 5 -25.15 15.48 -49.58
C THR A 5 -26.39 15.55 -48.70
N ASN A 6 -27.25 14.53 -48.77
CA ASN A 6 -28.41 14.34 -47.92
C ASN A 6 -28.03 14.18 -46.44
N ILE A 7 -27.10 13.27 -46.14
CA ILE A 7 -26.57 13.05 -44.78
C ILE A 7 -25.98 14.35 -44.21
N ARG A 8 -25.14 15.05 -44.98
CA ARG A 8 -24.54 16.32 -44.55
C ARG A 8 -25.59 17.39 -44.27
N SER A 9 -26.65 17.44 -45.06
CA SER A 9 -27.73 18.41 -44.89
C SER A 9 -28.50 18.14 -43.59
N VAL A 10 -28.91 16.89 -43.36
CA VAL A 10 -29.57 16.47 -42.11
C VAL A 10 -28.67 16.74 -40.91
N ALA A 11 -27.40 16.34 -40.99
CA ALA A 11 -26.44 16.57 -39.91
C ALA A 11 -26.25 18.05 -39.58
N LYS A 12 -26.24 18.94 -40.58
CA LYS A 12 -26.13 20.39 -40.38
C LYS A 12 -27.32 20.96 -39.62
N TYR A 13 -28.54 20.53 -39.97
CA TYR A 13 -29.75 20.96 -39.26
C TYR A 13 -29.79 20.41 -37.84
N GLU A 14 -29.48 19.12 -37.66
CA GLU A 14 -29.46 18.50 -36.33
C GLU A 14 -28.42 19.14 -35.42
N SER A 15 -27.20 19.38 -35.93
CA SER A 15 -26.16 20.10 -35.18
C SER A 15 -26.63 21.48 -34.73
N LYS A 16 -27.35 22.21 -35.61
CA LYS A 16 -27.88 23.55 -35.31
C LYS A 16 -29.00 23.51 -34.27
N ILE A 17 -29.80 22.46 -34.25
CA ILE A 17 -30.83 22.24 -33.22
C ILE A 17 -30.17 21.94 -31.87
N LEU A 18 -29.16 21.06 -31.86
CA LEU A 18 -28.46 20.68 -30.65
C LEU A 18 -27.72 21.85 -30.00
N VAL A 19 -26.98 22.63 -30.79
CA VAL A 19 -26.28 23.85 -30.33
C VAL A 19 -27.23 24.95 -29.85
N ARG A 20 -28.53 24.87 -30.18
CA ARG A 20 -29.56 25.77 -29.66
C ARG A 20 -30.33 25.20 -28.46
N SER A 21 -30.07 23.94 -28.08
CA SER A 21 -30.71 23.31 -26.94
C SER A 21 -30.18 23.92 -25.64
N TRP A 22 -31.07 24.45 -24.80
CA TRP A 22 -30.68 25.08 -23.53
C TRP A 22 -29.87 24.12 -22.64
N PHE A 23 -30.26 22.84 -22.62
CA PHE A 23 -29.57 21.80 -21.85
C PHE A 23 -28.12 21.57 -22.34
N PHE A 24 -27.91 21.47 -23.65
CA PHE A 24 -26.56 21.32 -24.22
C PHE A 24 -25.72 22.58 -24.04
N CYS A 25 -26.30 23.77 -24.19
CA CYS A 25 -25.62 25.04 -23.96
C CYS A 25 -25.16 25.18 -22.51
N ILE A 26 -26.02 24.84 -21.53
CA ILE A 26 -25.64 24.84 -20.11
C ILE A 26 -24.51 23.87 -19.86
N PHE A 27 -24.63 22.62 -20.33
CA PHE A 27 -23.57 21.64 -20.16
C PHE A 27 -22.25 22.11 -20.77
N THR A 28 -22.30 22.66 -21.99
CA THR A 28 -21.11 23.21 -22.66
C THR A 28 -20.48 24.35 -21.86
N LEU A 29 -21.30 25.29 -21.37
CA LEU A 29 -20.83 26.40 -20.54
C LEU A 29 -20.22 25.88 -19.23
N LEU A 30 -20.91 24.98 -18.52
CA LEU A 30 -20.42 24.38 -17.28
C LEU A 30 -19.14 23.59 -17.51
N ALA A 31 -19.05 22.78 -18.55
CA ALA A 31 -17.86 22.00 -18.89
C ALA A 31 -16.68 22.92 -19.21
N VAL A 32 -16.88 23.96 -20.02
CA VAL A 32 -15.83 24.93 -20.37
C VAL A 32 -15.39 25.74 -19.16
N VAL A 33 -16.33 26.21 -18.32
CA VAL A 33 -16.00 26.98 -17.11
C VAL A 33 -15.32 26.10 -16.06
N PHE A 34 -15.85 24.91 -15.80
CA PHE A 34 -15.29 23.97 -14.83
C PHE A 34 -13.90 23.51 -15.27
N LEU A 35 -13.74 23.00 -16.49
CA LEU A 35 -12.43 22.55 -16.97
C LEU A 35 -11.48 23.74 -17.17
N GLY A 36 -11.96 24.89 -17.63
CA GLY A 36 -11.14 26.10 -17.72
C GLY A 36 -10.60 26.54 -16.35
N PHE A 37 -11.46 26.62 -15.34
CA PHE A 37 -11.06 26.92 -13.96
C PHE A 37 -10.16 25.82 -13.39
N PHE A 38 -10.48 24.54 -13.62
CA PHE A 38 -9.69 23.41 -13.16
C PHE A 38 -8.26 23.43 -13.73
N ASN A 39 -8.10 23.67 -15.04
CA ASN A 39 -6.77 23.80 -15.65
C ASN A 39 -6.05 25.07 -15.20
N PHE A 40 -6.76 26.20 -15.08
CA PHE A 40 -6.19 27.42 -14.49
C PHE A 40 -5.66 27.15 -13.08
N ALA A 41 -6.45 26.46 -12.25
CA ALA A 41 -6.10 26.17 -10.87
C ALA A 41 -5.08 25.04 -10.71
N MET A 42 -4.93 24.15 -11.69
CA MET A 42 -3.90 23.11 -11.71
C MET A 42 -2.56 23.63 -12.24
N MET A 43 -2.58 24.53 -13.22
CA MET A 43 -1.39 24.92 -13.98
C MET A 43 -0.84 26.30 -13.59
N LEU A 44 -1.72 27.24 -13.21
CA LEU A 44 -1.36 28.66 -13.03
C LEU A 44 -1.57 29.20 -11.61
N MET A 45 -2.37 28.58 -10.76
CA MET A 45 -2.54 29.04 -9.38
C MET A 45 -1.29 28.76 -8.52
N GLU A 46 -1.01 29.60 -7.55
CA GLU A 46 0.14 29.37 -6.67
C GLU A 46 -0.03 28.11 -5.80
N ASP A 47 -1.27 27.81 -5.39
CA ASP A 47 -1.65 26.62 -4.62
C ASP A 47 -2.26 25.54 -5.54
N ASN A 48 -1.52 25.10 -6.57
CA ASN A 48 -1.89 24.16 -7.67
C ASN A 48 -2.35 22.72 -7.27
N PHE A 49 -3.22 22.56 -6.27
CA PHE A 49 -3.85 21.30 -5.78
C PHE A 49 -2.96 20.12 -5.37
N GLY A 50 -1.64 20.12 -5.62
CA GLY A 50 -0.80 18.94 -5.31
C GLY A 50 -0.58 17.98 -6.47
N LEU A 51 -1.09 18.28 -7.67
CA LEU A 51 -1.21 17.31 -8.78
C LEU A 51 0.08 17.18 -9.61
N TRP A 52 1.19 16.81 -8.97
CA TRP A 52 2.48 16.65 -9.64
C TRP A 52 2.45 15.54 -10.69
N PHE A 53 1.72 14.43 -10.43
CA PHE A 53 1.67 13.32 -11.39
C PHE A 53 0.97 13.75 -12.68
N ALA A 54 -0.12 14.52 -12.58
CA ALA A 54 -0.81 15.06 -13.75
C ALA A 54 0.05 16.07 -14.56
N LYS A 55 0.94 16.83 -13.91
CA LYS A 55 1.73 17.90 -14.54
C LYS A 55 3.07 17.44 -15.12
N SER A 56 3.79 16.60 -14.38
CA SER A 56 5.16 16.17 -14.72
C SER A 56 5.21 15.50 -16.08
N VAL A 57 4.31 14.55 -16.32
CA VAL A 57 4.18 13.87 -17.60
C VAL A 57 3.15 14.60 -18.45
N SER A 58 3.60 15.32 -19.48
CA SER A 58 2.74 16.20 -20.30
C SER A 58 1.57 15.51 -20.99
N SER A 59 1.67 14.21 -21.26
CA SER A 59 0.58 13.39 -21.83
C SER A 59 -0.61 13.23 -20.88
N ASN A 60 -0.41 13.38 -19.56
CA ASN A 60 -1.47 13.22 -18.55
C ASN A 60 -2.50 14.34 -18.58
N ILE A 61 -2.12 15.55 -19.00
CA ILE A 61 -3.00 16.73 -19.03
C ILE A 61 -4.20 16.51 -19.97
N PRO A 62 -4.03 16.17 -21.27
CA PRO A 62 -5.16 15.87 -22.14
C PRO A 62 -5.91 14.60 -21.72
N TYR A 63 -5.24 13.60 -21.14
CA TYR A 63 -5.89 12.40 -20.62
C TYR A 63 -6.89 12.72 -19.50
N LEU A 64 -6.44 13.39 -18.45
CA LEU A 64 -7.28 13.76 -17.29
C LEU A 64 -8.48 14.61 -17.69
N ASN A 65 -8.27 15.59 -18.57
CA ASN A 65 -9.33 16.47 -19.06
C ASN A 65 -10.41 15.72 -19.85
N LEU A 66 -10.01 14.80 -20.74
CA LEU A 66 -10.95 13.98 -21.50
C LEU A 66 -11.70 12.99 -20.61
N LEU A 67 -11.05 12.45 -19.58
CA LEU A 67 -11.66 11.57 -18.60
C LEU A 67 -12.79 12.29 -17.82
N LEU A 68 -12.51 13.49 -17.32
CA LEU A 68 -13.49 14.32 -16.61
C LEU A 68 -14.64 14.74 -17.53
N LEU A 69 -14.33 15.17 -18.76
CA LEU A 69 -15.34 15.57 -19.74
C LEU A 69 -16.27 14.42 -20.12
N ASN A 70 -15.71 13.24 -20.42
CA ASN A 70 -16.50 12.08 -20.84
C ASN A 70 -17.49 11.59 -19.79
N THR A 71 -17.17 11.79 -18.51
CA THR A 71 -18.07 11.43 -17.39
C THR A 71 -19.37 12.23 -17.43
N GLY A 72 -19.28 13.56 -17.53
CA GLY A 72 -20.47 14.40 -17.69
C GLY A 72 -21.12 14.24 -19.07
N GLN A 73 -20.31 14.08 -20.10
CA GLN A 73 -20.77 14.00 -21.49
C GLN A 73 -21.60 12.75 -21.76
N ALA A 74 -21.26 11.60 -21.15
CA ALA A 74 -22.06 10.38 -21.28
C ALA A 74 -23.51 10.59 -20.81
N VAL A 75 -23.69 11.24 -19.65
CA VAL A 75 -25.02 11.58 -19.12
C VAL A 75 -25.76 12.49 -20.09
N VAL A 76 -25.11 13.56 -20.57
CA VAL A 76 -25.72 14.53 -21.50
C VAL A 76 -26.07 13.89 -22.84
N ALA A 77 -25.21 13.01 -23.35
CA ALA A 77 -25.45 12.28 -24.60
C ALA A 77 -26.67 11.37 -24.49
N VAL A 78 -26.89 10.70 -23.35
CA VAL A 78 -28.10 9.92 -23.08
C VAL A 78 -29.35 10.81 -23.12
N PHE A 79 -29.33 11.95 -22.43
CA PHE A 79 -30.44 12.90 -22.40
C PHE A 79 -30.84 13.36 -23.81
N LEU A 80 -29.87 13.87 -24.58
CA LEU A 80 -30.12 14.46 -25.88
C LEU A 80 -30.53 13.42 -26.93
N SER A 81 -29.95 12.23 -26.88
CA SER A 81 -30.29 11.13 -27.79
C SER A 81 -31.73 10.61 -27.58
N SER A 82 -32.28 10.72 -26.38
CA SER A 82 -33.67 10.37 -26.12
C SER A 82 -34.68 11.45 -26.53
N GLU A 83 -34.32 12.72 -26.35
CA GLU A 83 -35.19 13.86 -26.66
C GLU A 83 -35.39 13.96 -28.18
N PHE A 84 -34.35 13.58 -28.94
CA PHE A 84 -34.35 13.37 -30.38
C PHE A 84 -35.57 12.55 -30.88
N LEU A 85 -35.89 11.41 -30.26
CA LEU A 85 -36.98 10.53 -30.71
C LEU A 85 -38.39 11.04 -30.34
N LYS A 86 -38.51 11.83 -29.27
CA LYS A 86 -39.80 12.38 -28.83
C LYS A 86 -40.26 13.57 -29.68
N ARG A 87 -39.33 14.39 -30.17
CA ARG A 87 -39.63 15.53 -31.05
C ARG A 87 -40.26 15.07 -32.36
N ASP A 88 -39.82 13.93 -32.89
CA ASP A 88 -40.40 13.32 -34.09
C ASP A 88 -41.77 12.67 -33.79
N LYS A 89 -41.96 12.02 -32.63
CA LYS A 89 -43.26 11.43 -32.25
C LYS A 89 -44.38 12.46 -31.99
N LYS A 90 -44.04 13.71 -31.64
CA LYS A 90 -45.01 14.82 -31.55
C LYS A 90 -45.41 15.40 -32.91
N LEU A 91 -44.68 15.07 -33.98
CA LEU A 91 -44.95 15.46 -35.36
C LEU A 91 -45.80 14.42 -36.13
N ASP A 92 -46.22 13.32 -35.49
CA ASP A 92 -47.02 12.22 -36.08
C ASP A 92 -48.34 12.67 -36.73
N THR A 93 -48.92 13.82 -36.34
CA THR A 93 -50.09 14.40 -37.02
C THR A 93 -49.75 15.17 -38.30
N SER A 94 -48.46 15.41 -38.57
CA SER A 94 -47.95 16.19 -39.71
C SER A 94 -47.03 15.41 -40.66
N GLU A 95 -46.58 14.20 -40.30
CA GLU A 95 -45.68 13.37 -41.13
C GLU A 95 -46.30 12.91 -42.45
N VAL A 96 -47.64 12.81 -42.52
CA VAL A 96 -48.37 12.52 -43.78
C VAL A 96 -48.15 13.60 -44.85
N PHE A 97 -47.79 14.83 -44.46
CA PHE A 97 -47.60 15.96 -45.38
C PHE A 97 -46.14 16.24 -45.79
N TYR A 98 -45.15 15.63 -45.14
CA TYR A 98 -43.71 15.84 -45.44
C TYR A 98 -43.07 14.62 -46.12
N VAL A 99 -43.43 14.37 -47.38
CA VAL A 99 -42.72 13.42 -48.25
C VAL A 99 -41.36 14.02 -48.65
N ARG A 100 -40.36 13.95 -47.77
CA ARG A 100 -38.96 14.26 -48.14
C ARG A 100 -38.32 13.02 -48.79
N PRO A 101 -37.62 13.14 -49.92
CA PRO A 101 -37.00 12.03 -50.65
C PRO A 101 -35.70 11.56 -49.97
N LEU A 102 -35.79 11.14 -48.70
CA LEU A 102 -34.66 10.68 -47.88
C LEU A 102 -34.92 9.26 -47.37
N SER A 103 -33.95 8.37 -47.54
CA SER A 103 -33.95 7.03 -46.96
C SER A 103 -33.76 7.07 -45.44
N ASN A 104 -34.20 6.00 -44.76
CA ASN A 104 -34.02 5.86 -43.31
C ASN A 104 -32.55 5.91 -42.90
N ALA A 105 -31.66 5.36 -43.74
CA ALA A 105 -30.22 5.40 -43.51
C ALA A 105 -29.66 6.82 -43.59
N GLU A 106 -30.00 7.58 -44.65
CA GLU A 106 -29.54 8.98 -44.78
C GLU A 106 -30.00 9.85 -43.62
N TYR A 107 -31.23 9.62 -43.14
CA TYR A 107 -31.82 10.35 -42.04
C TYR A 107 -31.17 10.02 -40.70
N VAL A 108 -31.11 8.73 -40.32
CA VAL A 108 -30.56 8.28 -39.03
C VAL A 108 -29.06 8.57 -38.96
N ILE A 109 -28.28 8.23 -40.01
CA ILE A 109 -26.84 8.53 -40.06
C ILE A 109 -26.62 10.04 -40.01
N GLY A 110 -27.40 10.82 -40.75
CA GLY A 110 -27.35 12.28 -40.73
C GLY A 110 -27.57 12.85 -39.33
N LYS A 111 -28.60 12.38 -38.62
CA LYS A 111 -28.88 12.86 -37.25
C LYS A 111 -27.81 12.44 -36.24
N ILE A 112 -27.39 11.18 -36.25
CA ILE A 112 -26.35 10.68 -35.35
C ILE A 112 -25.03 11.39 -35.60
N TRP A 113 -24.66 11.58 -36.87
CA TRP A 113 -23.47 12.36 -37.22
C TRP A 113 -23.59 13.82 -36.79
N GLY A 114 -24.78 14.42 -36.87
CA GLY A 114 -25.04 15.77 -36.35
C GLY A 114 -24.79 15.88 -34.85
N ASN A 115 -25.30 14.93 -34.06
CA ASN A 115 -25.06 14.90 -32.61
C ASN A 115 -23.61 14.62 -32.27
N LEU A 116 -23.04 13.57 -32.87
CA LEU A 116 -21.65 13.18 -32.67
C LEU A 116 -20.70 14.34 -33.00
N ARG A 117 -20.91 15.03 -34.12
CA ARG A 117 -20.10 16.17 -34.54
C ARG A 117 -20.04 17.28 -33.47
N VAL A 118 -21.16 17.60 -32.84
CA VAL A 118 -21.22 18.67 -31.84
C VAL A 118 -20.46 18.28 -30.58
N PHE A 119 -20.60 17.04 -30.11
CA PHE A 119 -19.80 16.53 -28.97
C PHE A 119 -18.31 16.45 -29.31
N LEU A 120 -17.94 15.98 -30.51
CA LEU A 120 -16.54 15.95 -30.92
C LEU A 120 -15.94 17.36 -31.02
N LEU A 121 -16.71 18.36 -31.49
CA LEU A 121 -16.29 19.76 -31.49
C LEU A 121 -16.13 20.32 -30.07
N LEU A 122 -16.98 19.94 -29.13
CA LEU A 122 -16.81 20.30 -27.72
C LEU A 122 -15.51 19.72 -27.16
N ASN A 123 -15.22 18.44 -27.42
CA ASN A 123 -13.97 17.82 -26.97
C ASN A 123 -12.74 18.53 -27.56
N LEU A 124 -12.78 18.88 -28.84
CA LEU A 124 -11.71 19.65 -29.49
C LEU A 124 -11.59 21.08 -28.92
N LEU A 125 -12.70 21.73 -28.60
CA LEU A 125 -12.70 23.05 -27.95
C LEU A 125 -12.06 22.98 -26.56
N VAL A 126 -12.43 22.00 -25.75
CA VAL A 126 -11.84 21.77 -24.43
C VAL A 126 -10.34 21.49 -24.57
N LEU A 127 -9.94 20.60 -25.47
CA LEU A 127 -8.53 20.33 -25.73
C LEU A 127 -7.75 21.57 -26.21
N ALA A 128 -8.36 22.44 -27.00
CA ALA A 128 -7.76 23.70 -27.43
C ALA A 128 -7.56 24.67 -26.25
N ILE A 129 -8.52 24.75 -25.33
CA ILE A 129 -8.41 25.54 -24.09
C ILE A 129 -7.29 24.99 -23.20
N VAL A 130 -7.25 23.67 -23.01
CA VAL A 130 -6.22 22.97 -22.25
C VAL A 130 -4.84 23.23 -22.86
N LEU A 131 -4.73 23.15 -24.19
CA LEU A 131 -3.50 23.46 -24.92
C LEU A 131 -3.07 24.92 -24.72
N ALA A 132 -4.02 25.87 -24.76
CA ALA A 132 -3.72 27.28 -24.50
C ALA A 132 -3.17 27.52 -23.09
N PHE A 133 -3.76 26.89 -22.06
CA PHE A 133 -3.21 26.95 -20.70
C PHE A 133 -1.83 26.31 -20.58
N ASN A 134 -1.60 25.20 -21.30
CA ASN A 134 -0.29 24.55 -21.33
C ASN A 134 0.79 25.49 -21.90
N PHE A 135 0.49 26.24 -22.96
CA PHE A 135 1.40 27.27 -23.49
C PHE A 135 1.65 28.45 -22.54
N MET A 136 0.67 28.81 -21.72
CA MET A 136 0.80 29.90 -20.74
C MET A 136 1.58 29.47 -19.49
N ALA A 137 1.58 28.18 -19.17
CA ALA A 137 2.23 27.65 -17.98
C ALA A 137 3.75 27.51 -18.20
N SER A 138 4.54 28.08 -17.29
CA SER A 138 5.99 27.92 -17.34
C SER A 138 6.41 26.52 -16.89
N GLY A 139 7.32 25.91 -17.65
CA GLY A 139 7.95 24.63 -17.31
C GLY A 139 7.11 23.38 -17.64
N ILE A 140 6.10 23.47 -18.50
CA ILE A 140 5.35 22.30 -19.00
C ILE A 140 5.61 22.13 -20.50
N THR A 141 5.97 20.91 -20.91
CA THR A 141 6.15 20.57 -22.32
C THR A 141 4.82 20.14 -22.96
N VAL A 142 4.70 20.24 -24.28
CA VAL A 142 3.48 19.83 -25.00
C VAL A 142 3.75 18.54 -25.79
N ASP A 143 3.09 17.45 -25.39
CA ASP A 143 3.03 16.21 -26.20
C ASP A 143 1.88 16.30 -27.21
N TRP A 144 2.18 16.79 -28.41
CA TRP A 144 1.21 16.93 -29.51
C TRP A 144 0.49 15.64 -29.88
N GLN A 145 1.18 14.50 -29.80
CA GLN A 145 0.62 13.22 -30.17
C GLN A 145 -0.43 12.77 -29.14
N ALA A 146 -0.21 13.04 -27.86
CA ALA A 146 -1.14 12.68 -26.79
C ALA A 146 -2.52 13.30 -27.00
N TYR A 147 -2.62 14.59 -27.36
CA TYR A 147 -3.91 15.26 -27.61
C TYR A 147 -4.74 14.55 -28.69
N GLY A 148 -4.10 14.16 -29.79
CA GLY A 148 -4.78 13.45 -30.88
C GLY A 148 -5.13 12.01 -30.53
N VAL A 149 -4.19 11.28 -29.94
CA VAL A 149 -4.38 9.86 -29.61
C VAL A 149 -5.43 9.66 -28.53
N TYR A 150 -5.39 10.43 -27.43
CA TYR A 150 -6.41 10.33 -26.39
C TYR A 150 -7.79 10.76 -26.87
N PHE A 151 -7.88 11.77 -27.74
CA PHE A 151 -9.14 12.13 -28.38
C PHE A 151 -9.74 10.92 -29.13
N LEU A 152 -8.94 10.22 -29.94
CA LEU A 152 -9.38 9.06 -30.69
C LEU A 152 -9.72 7.86 -29.80
N LEU A 153 -8.89 7.57 -28.79
CA LEU A 153 -9.08 6.41 -27.91
C LEU A 153 -10.26 6.58 -26.95
N ILE A 154 -10.41 7.76 -26.34
CA ILE A 154 -11.36 7.97 -25.25
C ILE A 154 -12.68 8.54 -25.77
N SER A 155 -12.66 9.53 -26.68
CA SER A 155 -13.88 10.24 -27.08
C SER A 155 -14.72 9.44 -28.08
N LEU A 156 -14.08 8.96 -29.15
CA LEU A 156 -14.80 8.45 -30.31
C LEU A 156 -15.57 7.14 -30.03
N PRO A 157 -14.95 6.06 -29.48
CA PRO A 157 -15.67 4.83 -29.14
C PRO A 157 -16.78 5.05 -28.11
N THR A 158 -16.51 5.83 -27.06
CA THR A 158 -17.46 6.12 -25.97
C THR A 158 -18.72 6.79 -26.49
N LEU A 159 -18.56 7.82 -27.33
CA LEU A 159 -19.70 8.57 -27.88
C LEU A 159 -20.50 7.75 -28.87
N ILE A 160 -19.83 7.04 -29.78
CA ILE A 160 -20.50 6.17 -30.77
C ILE A 160 -21.31 5.09 -30.05
N PHE A 161 -20.75 4.49 -29.00
CA PHE A 161 -21.44 3.49 -28.20
C PHE A 161 -22.67 4.05 -27.47
N ILE A 162 -22.51 5.11 -26.66
CA ILE A 162 -23.61 5.59 -25.82
C ILE A 162 -24.74 6.25 -26.64
N ILE A 163 -24.40 6.96 -27.72
CA ILE A 163 -25.40 7.53 -28.64
C ILE A 163 -26.12 6.40 -29.39
N GLY A 164 -25.40 5.40 -29.90
CA GLY A 164 -25.99 4.25 -30.58
C GLY A 164 -26.94 3.46 -29.66
N LEU A 165 -26.46 3.11 -28.46
CA LEU A 165 -27.23 2.36 -27.46
C LEU A 165 -28.47 3.12 -27.00
N SER A 166 -28.36 4.42 -26.72
CA SER A 166 -29.47 5.21 -26.22
C SER A 166 -30.60 5.35 -27.25
N ILE A 167 -30.27 5.59 -28.52
CA ILE A 167 -31.25 5.66 -29.60
C ILE A 167 -31.93 4.31 -29.81
N PHE A 168 -31.15 3.23 -29.80
CA PHE A 168 -31.67 1.86 -29.92
C PHE A 168 -32.67 1.53 -28.80
N LEU A 169 -32.30 1.77 -27.54
CA LEU A 169 -33.18 1.50 -26.40
C LEU A 169 -34.47 2.32 -26.45
N MET A 170 -34.39 3.58 -26.88
CA MET A 170 -35.58 4.42 -27.05
C MET A 170 -36.57 3.87 -28.08
N LEU A 171 -36.07 3.31 -29.19
CA LEU A 171 -36.92 2.67 -30.20
C LEU A 171 -37.56 1.36 -29.72
N VAL A 172 -36.82 0.58 -28.94
CA VAL A 172 -37.28 -0.71 -28.40
C VAL A 172 -38.29 -0.52 -27.27
N LEU A 173 -37.93 0.27 -26.25
CA LEU A 173 -38.73 0.45 -25.02
C LEU A 173 -39.91 1.40 -25.23
N ARG A 174 -39.81 2.33 -26.19
CA ARG A 174 -40.83 3.36 -26.48
C ARG A 174 -41.24 4.22 -25.27
N ASN A 175 -40.44 4.20 -24.20
CA ASN A 175 -40.65 4.96 -22.97
C ASN A 175 -39.36 5.70 -22.59
N GLN A 176 -39.45 7.02 -22.54
CA GLN A 176 -38.31 7.91 -22.27
C GLN A 176 -37.78 7.75 -20.83
N ALA A 177 -38.69 7.74 -19.85
CA ALA A 177 -38.31 7.66 -18.44
C ALA A 177 -37.62 6.33 -18.15
N LEU A 178 -38.16 5.22 -18.68
CA LEU A 178 -37.56 3.90 -18.51
C LEU A 178 -36.17 3.81 -19.15
N THR A 179 -36.02 4.35 -20.37
CA THR A 179 -34.73 4.35 -21.06
C THR A 179 -33.68 5.16 -20.29
N PHE A 180 -34.07 6.29 -19.70
CA PHE A 180 -33.18 7.08 -18.85
C PHE A 180 -32.76 6.36 -17.58
N ILE A 181 -33.69 5.76 -16.86
CA ILE A 181 -33.38 5.03 -15.62
C ILE A 181 -32.41 3.88 -15.93
N LEU A 182 -32.62 3.14 -17.02
CA LEU A 182 -31.74 2.05 -17.42
C LEU A 182 -30.34 2.53 -17.82
N LEU A 183 -30.23 3.61 -18.60
CA LEU A 183 -28.93 4.14 -19.03
C LEU A 183 -28.16 4.82 -17.90
N LEU A 184 -28.83 5.60 -17.05
CA LEU A 184 -28.21 6.17 -15.85
C LEU A 184 -27.82 5.07 -14.86
N GLY A 185 -28.66 4.04 -14.71
CA GLY A 185 -28.34 2.84 -13.95
C GLY A 185 -27.13 2.10 -14.50
N TYR A 186 -27.01 1.95 -15.83
CA TYR A 186 -25.84 1.36 -16.48
C TYR A 186 -24.56 2.19 -16.22
N ILE A 187 -24.62 3.52 -16.38
CA ILE A 187 -23.49 4.43 -16.09
C ILE A 187 -23.06 4.31 -14.61
N GLY A 188 -24.02 4.34 -13.68
CA GLY A 188 -23.72 4.22 -12.25
C GLY A 188 -23.16 2.85 -11.89
N LEU A 189 -23.70 1.78 -12.49
CA LEU A 189 -23.24 0.41 -12.25
C LEU A 189 -21.81 0.20 -12.75
N THR A 190 -21.45 0.72 -13.93
CA THR A 190 -20.10 0.58 -14.47
C THR A 190 -19.07 1.40 -13.69
N LEU A 191 -19.40 2.64 -13.30
CA LEU A 191 -18.48 3.52 -12.57
C LEU A 191 -18.28 3.12 -11.10
N PHE A 192 -19.33 2.71 -10.41
CA PHE A 192 -19.28 2.52 -8.95
C PHE A 192 -19.25 1.06 -8.49
N TYR A 193 -19.72 0.10 -9.31
CA TYR A 193 -19.89 -1.29 -8.84
C TYR A 193 -19.07 -2.33 -9.62
N ILE A 194 -19.15 -2.31 -10.96
CA ILE A 194 -18.44 -3.27 -11.81
C ILE A 194 -16.96 -2.92 -11.88
N GLN A 195 -16.65 -1.65 -12.19
CA GLN A 195 -15.29 -1.13 -12.31
C GLN A 195 -14.39 -2.04 -13.18
N ASP A 196 -13.46 -2.74 -12.55
CA ASP A 196 -12.46 -3.63 -13.13
C ASP A 196 -12.77 -5.13 -12.98
N LYS A 197 -13.76 -5.51 -12.15
CA LYS A 197 -14.06 -6.90 -11.75
C LYS A 197 -14.28 -7.91 -12.88
N PHE A 198 -14.67 -7.45 -14.05
CA PHE A 198 -14.87 -8.30 -15.24
C PHE A 198 -13.81 -7.98 -16.30
N TYR A 199 -12.53 -7.92 -15.91
CA TYR A 199 -11.41 -7.69 -16.82
C TYR A 199 -11.56 -6.41 -17.63
N TYR A 200 -12.11 -5.35 -17.02
CA TYR A 200 -12.47 -4.08 -17.68
C TYR A 200 -13.53 -4.17 -18.79
N LEU A 201 -14.12 -5.35 -19.07
CA LEU A 201 -15.00 -5.58 -20.23
C LEU A 201 -16.20 -4.64 -20.33
N PHE A 202 -16.68 -4.08 -19.21
CA PHE A 202 -17.81 -3.15 -19.17
C PHE A 202 -17.39 -1.68 -19.04
N ASP A 203 -16.09 -1.39 -19.07
CA ASP A 203 -15.52 -0.04 -19.00
C ASP A 203 -15.54 0.69 -20.37
N TYR A 204 -16.74 1.02 -20.81
CA TYR A 204 -16.95 1.69 -22.09
C TYR A 204 -16.37 3.11 -22.14
N MET A 205 -16.21 3.76 -20.98
CA MET A 205 -15.69 5.13 -20.84
C MET A 205 -14.16 5.20 -20.70
N VAL A 206 -13.49 4.05 -20.55
CA VAL A 206 -12.04 3.98 -20.29
C VAL A 206 -11.65 4.60 -18.94
N TYR A 207 -12.53 4.44 -17.93
CA TYR A 207 -12.30 5.01 -16.61
C TYR A 207 -11.31 4.21 -15.77
N ASN A 208 -11.31 2.88 -15.91
CA ASN A 208 -10.47 1.96 -15.14
C ASN A 208 -9.36 1.32 -15.98
N LEU A 209 -9.50 1.28 -17.31
CA LEU A 209 -8.47 0.75 -18.18
C LEU A 209 -7.18 1.60 -18.14
N PRO A 210 -6.00 1.01 -17.92
CA PRO A 210 -4.72 1.72 -17.97
C PRO A 210 -4.47 2.41 -19.32
N LEU A 211 -4.26 3.73 -19.27
CA LEU A 211 -4.08 4.58 -20.44
C LEU A 211 -2.88 5.52 -20.30
N PHE A 212 -2.07 5.40 -19.25
CA PHE A 212 -0.87 6.20 -19.08
C PHE A 212 0.09 6.01 -20.26
N LYS A 213 0.59 7.14 -20.80
CA LYS A 213 1.59 7.17 -21.88
C LYS A 213 2.90 7.74 -21.32
N SER A 214 3.90 6.87 -21.18
CA SER A 214 5.26 7.24 -20.74
C SER A 214 5.95 8.13 -21.77
N THR A 215 6.81 9.04 -21.30
CA THR A 215 7.71 9.84 -22.15
C THR A 215 8.86 8.99 -22.71
N ILE A 216 9.18 7.87 -22.06
CA ILE A 216 10.30 6.98 -22.41
C ILE A 216 9.87 5.91 -23.41
N VAL A 217 8.79 5.17 -23.11
CA VAL A 217 8.34 3.99 -23.89
C VAL A 217 6.97 4.15 -24.55
N GLY A 218 6.24 5.23 -24.27
CA GLY A 218 4.88 5.43 -24.80
C GLY A 218 3.83 4.57 -24.09
N PHE A 219 2.92 3.95 -24.87
CA PHE A 219 1.90 3.04 -24.35
C PHE A 219 2.47 1.63 -24.17
N SER A 220 2.29 1.04 -22.99
CA SER A 220 2.78 -0.30 -22.66
C SER A 220 2.03 -1.43 -23.38
N SER A 221 0.72 -1.26 -23.59
CA SER A 221 -0.18 -2.31 -24.08
C SER A 221 -1.18 -1.76 -25.12
N LEU A 222 -0.65 -1.10 -26.16
CA LEU A 222 -1.47 -0.48 -27.21
C LEU A 222 -2.44 -1.45 -27.89
N GLU A 223 -2.03 -2.71 -28.12
CA GLU A 223 -2.89 -3.74 -28.73
C GLU A 223 -4.13 -4.01 -27.87
N LEU A 224 -3.96 -4.16 -26.55
CA LEU A 224 -5.04 -4.40 -25.61
C LEU A 224 -5.99 -3.20 -25.56
N ILE A 225 -5.43 -1.98 -25.49
CA ILE A 225 -6.21 -0.73 -25.50
C ILE A 225 -7.05 -0.65 -26.79
N LEU A 226 -6.44 -0.86 -27.96
CA LEU A 226 -7.14 -0.80 -29.24
C LEU A 226 -8.21 -1.88 -29.37
N ASN A 227 -7.92 -3.12 -28.98
CA ASN A 227 -8.90 -4.21 -29.01
C ASN A 227 -10.10 -3.89 -28.09
N HIS A 228 -9.84 -3.39 -26.89
CA HIS A 228 -10.90 -2.98 -25.98
C HIS A 228 -11.74 -1.82 -26.54
N ARG A 229 -11.11 -0.82 -27.15
CA ARG A 229 -11.85 0.29 -27.79
C ARG A 229 -12.63 -0.16 -29.02
N ALA A 230 -12.14 -1.16 -29.74
CA ALA A 230 -12.85 -1.77 -30.86
C ALA A 230 -14.16 -2.43 -30.43
N ILE A 231 -14.25 -3.03 -29.23
CA ILE A 231 -15.49 -3.60 -28.67
C ILE A 231 -16.62 -2.56 -28.75
N TYR A 232 -16.39 -1.39 -28.16
CA TYR A 232 -17.42 -0.34 -28.04
C TYR A 232 -17.67 0.41 -29.34
N PHE A 233 -16.61 0.62 -30.13
CA PHE A 233 -16.75 1.21 -31.45
C PHE A 233 -17.67 0.35 -32.34
N PHE A 234 -17.39 -0.96 -32.44
CA PHE A 234 -18.22 -1.86 -33.25
C PHE A 234 -19.60 -2.13 -32.63
N ALA A 235 -19.71 -2.27 -31.30
CA ALA A 235 -21.02 -2.41 -30.65
C ALA A 235 -21.90 -1.18 -30.88
N GLY A 236 -21.33 0.02 -30.79
CA GLY A 236 -22.03 1.27 -31.09
C GLY A 236 -22.49 1.34 -32.54
N LEU A 237 -21.63 1.01 -33.51
CA LEU A 237 -22.04 0.89 -34.92
C LEU A 237 -23.12 -0.17 -35.13
N GLY A 238 -23.05 -1.30 -34.41
CA GLY A 238 -24.08 -2.34 -34.38
C GLY A 238 -25.45 -1.79 -33.98
N PHE A 239 -25.53 -1.04 -32.86
CA PHE A 239 -26.77 -0.39 -32.42
C PHE A 239 -27.27 0.67 -33.41
N ILE A 240 -26.36 1.42 -34.05
CA ILE A 240 -26.72 2.42 -35.07
C ILE A 240 -27.35 1.75 -36.29
N PHE A 241 -26.75 0.68 -36.82
CA PHE A 241 -27.32 -0.04 -37.97
C PHE A 241 -28.63 -0.76 -37.62
N PHE A 242 -28.74 -1.28 -36.39
CA PHE A 242 -30.00 -1.86 -35.91
C PHE A 242 -31.11 -0.82 -35.81
N THR A 243 -30.77 0.38 -35.36
CA THR A 243 -31.67 1.54 -35.31
C THR A 243 -32.22 1.88 -36.69
N ILE A 244 -31.38 1.87 -37.75
CA ILE A 244 -31.83 2.10 -39.14
C ILE A 244 -32.88 1.08 -39.58
N PHE A 245 -32.70 -0.19 -39.17
CA PHE A 245 -33.65 -1.26 -39.46
C PHE A 245 -34.98 -1.10 -38.69
N LEU A 246 -34.94 -0.72 -37.41
CA LEU A 246 -36.14 -0.52 -36.58
C LEU A 246 -36.95 0.73 -36.94
N PHE A 247 -36.35 1.68 -37.66
CA PHE A 247 -36.99 2.95 -38.00
C PHE A 247 -38.17 2.74 -38.96
N LYS A 248 -39.40 2.96 -38.48
CA LYS A 248 -40.64 2.73 -39.24
C LYS A 248 -41.01 3.98 -40.05
N ARG A 249 -40.57 4.04 -41.30
CA ARG A 249 -40.99 5.03 -42.32
C ARG A 249 -41.36 4.28 -43.61
N LEU A 250 -42.23 4.86 -44.46
CA LEU A 250 -42.62 4.29 -45.75
C LEU A 250 -41.36 3.94 -46.59
N PRO A 251 -41.09 2.65 -46.86
CA PRO A 251 -39.85 2.26 -47.51
C PRO A 251 -39.91 2.54 -49.02
N ASN A 252 -38.83 3.14 -49.57
CA ASN A 252 -38.68 3.35 -51.03
C ASN A 252 -38.68 2.02 -51.83
N ALA A 253 -38.42 0.86 -51.19
CA ALA A 253 -38.47 -0.47 -51.77
C ALA A 253 -38.70 -1.55 -50.70
N ARG A 254 -39.39 -2.66 -51.03
CA ARG A 254 -39.88 -3.69 -50.08
C ARG A 254 -38.79 -4.45 -49.29
N ARG A 255 -37.50 -4.36 -49.67
CA ARG A 255 -36.36 -5.05 -49.03
C ARG A 255 -35.19 -4.15 -48.62
N SER A 256 -35.31 -2.82 -48.73
CA SER A 256 -34.17 -1.89 -48.55
C SER A 256 -33.62 -1.80 -47.12
N HIS A 257 -34.32 -2.34 -46.11
CA HIS A 257 -33.92 -2.29 -44.70
C HIS A 257 -33.10 -3.51 -44.22
N TYR A 258 -33.16 -4.66 -44.91
CA TYR A 258 -32.46 -5.90 -44.50
C TYR A 258 -30.92 -5.84 -44.55
N PRO A 259 -30.27 -5.13 -45.50
CA PRO A 259 -28.82 -4.98 -45.49
C PRO A 259 -28.28 -4.34 -44.21
N TRP A 260 -29.05 -3.43 -43.60
CA TRP A 260 -28.67 -2.78 -42.34
C TRP A 260 -28.75 -3.72 -41.14
N LEU A 261 -29.72 -4.65 -41.14
CA LEU A 261 -29.79 -5.71 -40.14
C LEU A 261 -28.58 -6.65 -40.28
N PHE A 262 -28.23 -7.05 -41.50
CA PHE A 262 -27.03 -7.86 -41.76
C PHE A 262 -25.75 -7.14 -41.28
N LEU A 263 -25.58 -5.87 -41.64
CA LEU A 263 -24.43 -5.07 -41.22
C LEU A 263 -24.38 -4.90 -39.68
N SER A 264 -25.52 -4.72 -39.04
CA SER A 264 -25.62 -4.67 -37.57
C SER A 264 -25.14 -5.97 -36.92
N LEU A 265 -25.59 -7.12 -37.42
CA LEU A 265 -25.15 -8.43 -36.93
C LEU A 265 -23.65 -8.65 -37.14
N CYS A 266 -23.10 -8.24 -38.29
CA CYS A 266 -21.66 -8.27 -38.54
C CYS A 266 -20.87 -7.41 -37.54
N MET A 267 -21.35 -6.20 -37.23
CA MET A 267 -20.71 -5.33 -36.24
C MET A 267 -20.79 -5.92 -34.82
N PHE A 268 -21.92 -6.51 -34.43
CA PHE A 268 -22.02 -7.21 -33.14
C PHE A 268 -21.13 -8.44 -33.07
N LEU A 269 -20.96 -9.18 -34.18
CA LEU A 269 -20.02 -10.29 -34.25
C LEU A 269 -18.58 -9.79 -34.06
N LEU A 270 -18.18 -8.70 -34.73
CA LEU A 270 -16.86 -8.10 -34.53
C LEU A 270 -16.65 -7.65 -33.08
N ALA A 271 -17.64 -6.97 -32.48
CA ALA A 271 -17.60 -6.58 -31.07
C ALA A 271 -17.48 -7.78 -30.13
N GLY A 272 -18.25 -8.85 -30.40
CA GLY A 272 -18.19 -10.11 -29.66
C GLY A 272 -16.84 -10.81 -29.79
N THR A 273 -16.25 -10.84 -30.99
CA THR A 273 -14.90 -11.41 -31.19
C THR A 273 -13.82 -10.58 -30.50
N ALA A 274 -13.94 -9.25 -30.51
CA ALA A 274 -13.02 -8.36 -29.79
C ALA A 274 -13.14 -8.56 -28.27
N GLY A 275 -14.37 -8.68 -27.75
CA GLY A 275 -14.65 -8.96 -26.34
C GLY A 275 -14.15 -10.33 -25.90
N TYR A 276 -14.38 -11.36 -26.72
CA TYR A 276 -13.83 -12.71 -26.47
C TYR A 276 -12.30 -12.69 -26.47
N ARG A 277 -11.67 -12.03 -27.45
CA ARG A 277 -10.20 -11.90 -27.52
C ARG A 277 -9.65 -11.15 -26.30
N HIS A 278 -10.33 -10.11 -25.84
CA HIS A 278 -9.96 -9.33 -24.66
C HIS A 278 -9.94 -10.20 -23.40
N VAL A 279 -11.07 -10.85 -23.11
CA VAL A 279 -11.20 -11.71 -21.92
C VAL A 279 -10.28 -12.93 -22.00
N ARG A 280 -10.17 -13.57 -23.19
CA ARG A 280 -9.30 -14.74 -23.37
C ARG A 280 -7.82 -14.39 -23.23
N SER A 281 -7.40 -13.18 -23.61
CA SER A 281 -6.02 -12.73 -23.39
C SER A 281 -5.67 -12.74 -21.91
N ILE A 282 -6.52 -12.14 -21.08
CA ILE A 282 -6.28 -12.01 -19.64
C ILE A 282 -6.40 -13.36 -18.92
N LEU A 283 -7.42 -14.17 -19.24
CA LEU A 283 -7.54 -15.51 -18.66
C LEU A 283 -6.36 -16.42 -19.01
N ARG A 284 -5.82 -16.30 -20.24
CA ARG A 284 -4.69 -17.10 -20.69
C ARG A 284 -3.40 -16.76 -19.95
N GLU A 285 -3.22 -15.51 -19.52
CA GLU A 285 -2.08 -15.11 -18.68
C GLU A 285 -2.08 -15.91 -17.37
N GLY A 286 -3.22 -16.03 -16.69
CA GLY A 286 -3.36 -16.87 -15.49
C GLY A 286 -3.10 -18.37 -15.76
N GLU A 287 -3.62 -18.92 -16.86
CA GLU A 287 -3.37 -20.32 -17.27
C GLU A 287 -1.86 -20.59 -17.49
N ILE A 288 -1.16 -19.67 -18.15
CA ILE A 288 0.28 -19.78 -18.45
C ILE A 288 1.13 -19.67 -17.16
N ARG A 289 0.75 -18.79 -16.24
CA ARG A 289 1.44 -18.64 -14.96
C ARG A 289 1.38 -19.92 -14.12
N ALA A 290 0.20 -20.52 -14.03
CA ALA A 290 0.02 -21.82 -13.38
C ALA A 290 0.86 -22.92 -14.04
N LEU A 291 0.96 -22.91 -15.38
CA LEU A 291 1.84 -23.82 -16.11
C LEU A 291 3.31 -23.65 -15.70
N TYR A 292 3.83 -22.42 -15.69
CA TYR A 292 5.22 -22.18 -15.29
C TYR A 292 5.51 -22.64 -13.85
N THR A 293 4.61 -22.34 -12.91
CA THR A 293 4.73 -22.82 -11.51
C THR A 293 4.71 -24.35 -11.44
N SER A 294 3.86 -25.02 -12.23
CA SER A 294 3.81 -26.49 -12.27
C SER A 294 5.09 -27.11 -12.81
N ILE A 295 5.73 -26.48 -13.80
CA ILE A 295 7.02 -26.90 -14.35
C ILE A 295 8.11 -26.67 -13.31
N ASN A 296 8.16 -25.53 -12.63
CA ASN A 296 9.14 -25.30 -11.56
C ASN A 296 9.01 -26.37 -10.46
N ASN A 297 7.79 -26.69 -10.04
CA ASN A 297 7.53 -27.74 -9.04
C ASN A 297 8.00 -29.13 -9.43
N LYS A 298 8.07 -29.42 -10.74
CA LYS A 298 8.59 -30.70 -11.26
C LYS A 298 10.10 -30.79 -11.13
N TYR A 299 10.81 -29.67 -11.30
CA TYR A 299 12.28 -29.61 -11.35
C TYR A 299 12.94 -29.05 -10.08
N VAL A 300 12.18 -28.58 -9.08
CA VAL A 300 12.73 -27.87 -7.90
C VAL A 300 13.74 -28.69 -7.07
N HIS A 301 13.64 -30.02 -7.10
CA HIS A 301 14.54 -30.93 -6.38
C HIS A 301 15.68 -31.48 -7.25
N GLU A 302 15.77 -31.07 -8.51
CA GLU A 302 16.83 -31.52 -9.41
C GLU A 302 18.18 -30.90 -9.05
N PRO A 303 19.30 -31.58 -9.37
CA PRO A 303 20.64 -31.09 -9.09
C PRO A 303 20.91 -29.71 -9.71
N LYS A 304 21.50 -28.82 -8.90
CA LYS A 304 21.85 -27.45 -9.27
C LYS A 304 23.30 -27.13 -8.92
N MET A 305 23.80 -26.02 -9.45
CA MET A 305 25.16 -25.53 -9.25
C MET A 305 25.14 -24.19 -8.51
N ALA A 306 26.19 -23.89 -7.74
CA ALA A 306 26.46 -22.54 -7.28
C ALA A 306 27.37 -21.87 -8.31
N ILE A 307 26.88 -20.83 -9.00
CA ILE A 307 27.69 -20.11 -9.99
C ILE A 307 28.51 -19.03 -9.27
N ASP A 308 29.82 -19.02 -9.48
CA ASP A 308 30.76 -18.09 -8.86
C ASP A 308 31.11 -16.92 -9.80
N TRP A 309 31.04 -17.17 -11.11
CA TRP A 309 31.42 -16.20 -12.13
C TRP A 309 30.51 -16.25 -13.35
N TYR A 310 30.07 -15.08 -13.81
CA TYR A 310 29.34 -14.84 -15.04
C TYR A 310 30.14 -13.94 -15.99
N ASP A 311 30.29 -14.36 -17.24
CA ASP A 311 30.78 -13.54 -18.35
C ASP A 311 29.68 -13.42 -19.42
N ILE A 312 29.03 -12.26 -19.48
CA ILE A 312 27.84 -12.02 -20.28
C ILE A 312 28.20 -11.04 -21.40
N SER A 313 28.00 -11.45 -22.65
CA SER A 313 27.98 -10.55 -23.81
C SER A 313 26.55 -10.42 -24.34
N VAL A 314 26.05 -9.19 -24.46
CA VAL A 314 24.68 -8.88 -24.93
C VAL A 314 24.72 -7.94 -26.11
N GLU A 315 23.99 -8.29 -27.17
CA GLU A 315 23.75 -7.45 -28.33
C GLU A 315 22.27 -7.06 -28.40
N GLN A 316 21.99 -5.76 -28.38
CA GLN A 316 20.64 -5.23 -28.54
C GLN A 316 20.25 -5.24 -30.03
N LYS A 317 19.12 -5.86 -30.34
CA LYS A 317 18.44 -5.74 -31.64
C LYS A 317 17.17 -4.87 -31.45
N PRO A 318 16.55 -4.37 -32.53
CA PRO A 318 15.37 -3.49 -32.42
C PRO A 318 14.21 -4.05 -31.60
N GLU A 319 13.94 -5.37 -31.71
CA GLU A 319 12.81 -6.04 -31.05
C GLU A 319 13.23 -7.21 -30.14
N THR A 320 14.50 -7.62 -30.19
CA THR A 320 15.03 -8.80 -29.49
C THR A 320 16.40 -8.50 -28.87
N ILE A 321 16.90 -9.40 -28.03
CA ILE A 321 18.30 -9.40 -27.59
C ILE A 321 18.94 -10.72 -27.96
N ARG A 322 20.22 -10.68 -28.29
CA ARG A 322 21.06 -11.86 -28.43
C ARG A 322 22.10 -11.84 -27.33
N SER A 323 22.30 -12.95 -26.63
CA SER A 323 23.31 -13.03 -25.58
C SER A 323 24.06 -14.36 -25.60
N VAL A 324 25.31 -14.27 -25.18
CA VAL A 324 26.19 -15.41 -24.89
C VAL A 324 26.64 -15.25 -23.45
N VAL A 325 26.34 -16.26 -22.62
CA VAL A 325 26.65 -16.26 -21.19
C VAL A 325 27.58 -17.40 -20.88
N GLY A 326 28.81 -17.09 -20.49
CA GLY A 326 29.74 -18.01 -19.85
C GLY A 326 29.51 -18.05 -18.34
N MET A 327 29.42 -19.25 -17.77
CA MET A 327 29.25 -19.48 -16.34
C MET A 327 30.35 -20.41 -15.85
N LYS A 328 30.90 -20.11 -14.66
CA LYS A 328 31.77 -21.01 -13.92
C LYS A 328 31.17 -21.24 -12.55
N GLY A 329 30.93 -22.50 -12.19
CA GLY A 329 30.27 -22.84 -10.94
C GLY A 329 30.63 -24.20 -10.38
N THR A 330 30.28 -24.38 -9.12
CA THR A 330 30.56 -25.56 -8.30
C THR A 330 29.31 -26.43 -8.19
N ALA A 331 29.43 -27.73 -8.43
CA ALA A 331 28.33 -28.69 -8.32
C ALA A 331 27.90 -28.90 -6.85
N LEU A 332 26.61 -28.73 -6.55
CA LEU A 332 26.09 -28.89 -5.18
C LEU A 332 25.62 -30.31 -4.86
N ALA A 333 25.41 -31.11 -5.90
CA ALA A 333 25.08 -32.53 -5.84
C ALA A 333 25.79 -33.28 -6.97
N THR A 334 26.05 -34.56 -6.74
CA THR A 334 26.64 -35.44 -7.76
C THR A 334 25.58 -35.76 -8.81
N SER A 335 25.80 -35.37 -10.07
CA SER A 335 24.84 -35.55 -11.18
C SER A 335 25.50 -35.47 -12.55
N GLU A 336 24.83 -36.01 -13.57
CA GLU A 336 25.16 -35.82 -14.99
C GLU A 336 24.41 -34.62 -15.59
N ILE A 337 23.23 -34.32 -15.04
CA ILE A 337 22.32 -33.27 -15.52
C ILE A 337 22.18 -32.19 -14.45
N PHE A 338 22.27 -30.93 -14.87
CA PHE A 338 22.03 -29.77 -14.01
C PHE A 338 20.95 -28.85 -14.58
N THR A 339 20.13 -28.32 -13.69
CA THR A 339 18.98 -27.47 -14.05
C THR A 339 19.31 -25.98 -13.98
N PHE A 340 18.89 -25.25 -15.01
CA PHE A 340 18.93 -23.79 -15.09
C PHE A 340 17.56 -23.23 -15.45
N CYS A 341 17.27 -22.03 -15.00
CA CYS A 341 16.09 -21.24 -15.31
C CYS A 341 16.47 -20.05 -16.19
N LEU A 342 15.74 -19.87 -17.29
CA LEU A 342 15.90 -18.76 -18.25
C LEU A 342 14.51 -18.38 -18.73
N ASN A 343 14.25 -17.09 -18.99
CA ASN A 343 12.94 -16.65 -19.45
C ASN A 343 12.44 -17.47 -20.68
N PRO A 344 11.19 -17.95 -20.70
CA PRO A 344 10.65 -18.77 -21.80
C PRO A 344 10.58 -18.02 -23.14
N GLY A 345 10.64 -16.69 -23.14
CA GLY A 345 10.73 -15.87 -24.34
C GLY A 345 12.12 -15.87 -25.02
N LEU A 346 13.16 -16.39 -24.34
CA LEU A 346 14.53 -16.48 -24.83
C LEU A 346 14.80 -17.90 -25.35
N LYS A 347 15.03 -18.02 -26.65
CA LYS A 347 15.28 -19.31 -27.32
C LYS A 347 16.76 -19.65 -27.24
N VAL A 348 17.07 -20.77 -26.61
CA VAL A 348 18.43 -21.32 -26.53
C VAL A 348 18.81 -21.91 -27.89
N GLY A 349 19.92 -21.44 -28.45
CA GLY A 349 20.47 -21.96 -29.70
C GLY A 349 21.56 -23.00 -29.47
N GLU A 350 22.43 -22.79 -28.48
CA GLU A 350 23.61 -23.62 -28.27
C GLU A 350 24.05 -23.63 -26.79
N VAL A 351 24.54 -24.78 -26.32
CA VAL A 351 25.19 -24.95 -25.01
C VAL A 351 26.54 -25.65 -25.23
N LYS A 352 27.62 -25.14 -24.61
CA LYS A 352 28.98 -25.69 -24.74
C LYS A 352 29.70 -25.78 -23.41
N GLU A 353 30.60 -26.75 -23.30
CA GLU A 353 31.68 -26.79 -22.32
C GLU A 353 33.01 -26.57 -23.05
N GLY A 354 33.58 -25.37 -22.91
CA GLY A 354 34.71 -24.94 -23.76
C GLY A 354 34.30 -24.91 -25.23
N GLU A 355 34.97 -25.70 -26.08
CA GLU A 355 34.62 -25.84 -27.50
C GLU A 355 33.63 -27.00 -27.78
N LYS A 356 33.33 -27.82 -26.76
CA LYS A 356 32.57 -29.06 -26.95
C LYS A 356 31.06 -28.79 -26.76
N PRO A 357 30.19 -29.13 -27.74
CA PRO A 357 28.75 -28.96 -27.58
C PRO A 357 28.19 -29.95 -26.55
N LEU A 358 27.20 -29.51 -25.79
CA LEU A 358 26.46 -30.31 -24.81
C LEU A 358 25.01 -30.51 -25.26
N ASP A 359 24.46 -31.67 -24.93
CA ASP A 359 23.04 -31.94 -25.11
C ASP A 359 22.22 -31.25 -24.02
N PHE A 360 21.03 -30.77 -24.37
CA PHE A 360 20.14 -30.13 -23.41
C PHE A 360 18.67 -30.37 -23.75
N LYS A 361 17.83 -30.33 -22.72
CA LYS A 361 16.38 -30.37 -22.83
C LYS A 361 15.78 -29.06 -22.32
N ARG A 362 14.87 -28.49 -23.10
CA ARG A 362 14.14 -27.26 -22.76
C ARG A 362 12.66 -27.56 -22.54
N GLU A 363 12.11 -27.15 -21.40
CA GLU A 363 10.68 -27.19 -21.08
C GLU A 363 10.27 -25.82 -20.56
N GLU A 364 9.70 -24.99 -21.44
CA GLU A 364 9.40 -23.56 -21.20
C GLU A 364 10.58 -22.78 -20.59
N GLN A 365 10.56 -22.46 -19.30
CA GLN A 365 11.60 -21.71 -18.59
C GLN A 365 12.77 -22.58 -18.11
N ILE A 366 12.62 -23.91 -18.08
CA ILE A 366 13.62 -24.83 -17.53
C ILE A 366 14.53 -25.36 -18.63
N LEU A 367 15.84 -25.22 -18.42
CA LEU A 367 16.91 -25.77 -19.24
C LEU A 367 17.68 -26.82 -18.43
N ALA A 368 17.52 -28.09 -18.78
CA ALA A 368 18.30 -29.19 -18.23
C ALA A 368 19.49 -29.48 -19.16
N VAL A 369 20.71 -29.27 -18.67
CA VAL A 369 21.95 -29.46 -19.44
C VAL A 369 22.59 -30.78 -19.03
N ASP A 370 22.87 -31.63 -20.00
CA ASP A 370 23.55 -32.92 -19.82
C ASP A 370 25.04 -32.77 -20.17
N PHE A 371 25.91 -33.04 -19.19
CA PHE A 371 27.35 -32.96 -19.37
C PHE A 371 27.96 -34.20 -20.04
N GLY A 372 27.16 -35.26 -20.26
CA GLY A 372 27.60 -36.54 -20.81
C GLY A 372 28.60 -37.30 -19.93
N ARG A 373 28.83 -36.81 -18.71
CA ARG A 373 29.69 -37.40 -17.69
C ARG A 373 29.18 -37.00 -16.31
N LYS A 374 29.39 -37.89 -15.34
CA LYS A 374 29.02 -37.65 -13.95
C LYS A 374 29.98 -36.65 -13.31
N ILE A 375 29.40 -35.61 -12.71
CA ILE A 375 30.11 -34.56 -11.99
C ILE A 375 29.96 -34.82 -10.51
N GLU A 376 31.07 -34.82 -9.76
CA GLU A 376 31.02 -35.03 -8.32
C GLU A 376 30.70 -33.73 -7.57
N LYS A 377 30.05 -33.87 -6.41
CA LYS A 377 29.76 -32.73 -5.55
C LYS A 377 31.05 -32.01 -5.16
N GLY A 378 31.12 -30.71 -5.43
CA GLY A 378 32.29 -29.88 -5.19
C GLY A 378 33.17 -29.64 -6.42
N ASP A 379 32.94 -30.34 -7.53
CA ASP A 379 33.67 -30.08 -8.78
C ASP A 379 33.28 -28.73 -9.40
N ILE A 380 34.27 -28.07 -10.02
CA ILE A 380 34.11 -26.78 -10.68
C ILE A 380 34.06 -26.99 -12.20
N ILE A 381 33.02 -26.46 -12.84
CA ILE A 381 32.81 -26.57 -14.29
C ILE A 381 32.57 -25.19 -14.89
N SER A 382 33.01 -25.04 -16.15
CA SER A 382 32.72 -23.88 -16.98
C SER A 382 31.85 -24.28 -18.16
N LEU A 383 30.77 -23.55 -18.42
CA LEU A 383 29.89 -23.77 -19.57
C LEU A 383 29.46 -22.43 -20.18
N SER A 384 29.02 -22.44 -21.44
CA SER A 384 28.48 -21.26 -22.12
C SER A 384 27.15 -21.56 -22.79
N ILE A 385 26.21 -20.61 -22.72
CA ILE A 385 24.87 -20.71 -23.31
C ILE A 385 24.65 -19.52 -24.25
N CYS A 386 24.25 -19.79 -25.50
CA CYS A 386 23.85 -18.78 -26.47
C CYS A 386 22.33 -18.80 -26.67
N TYR A 387 21.69 -17.64 -26.59
CA TYR A 387 20.24 -17.50 -26.74
C TYR A 387 19.83 -16.17 -27.37
N GLU A 388 18.62 -16.13 -27.92
CA GLU A 388 18.03 -14.93 -28.52
C GLU A 388 16.51 -14.88 -28.28
N GLY A 389 15.96 -13.69 -28.06
CA GLY A 389 14.50 -13.51 -28.00
C GLY A 389 14.05 -12.21 -27.35
N ARG A 390 12.79 -12.23 -26.90
CA ARG A 390 12.13 -11.13 -26.18
C ARG A 390 11.65 -11.65 -24.83
N ILE A 391 11.80 -10.86 -23.77
CA ILE A 391 11.29 -11.24 -22.46
C ILE A 391 9.76 -11.39 -22.50
N LYS A 392 9.26 -12.47 -21.91
CA LYS A 392 7.84 -12.61 -21.60
C LYS A 392 7.59 -12.18 -20.16
N ASP A 393 6.76 -11.14 -20.00
CA ASP A 393 6.38 -10.59 -18.69
C ASP A 393 5.49 -11.55 -17.88
N ASP A 394 4.76 -12.46 -18.54
CA ASP A 394 3.89 -13.44 -17.88
C ASP A 394 4.65 -14.41 -16.96
N PHE A 395 5.96 -14.55 -17.15
CA PHE A 395 6.85 -15.35 -16.31
C PHE A 395 7.32 -14.64 -15.04
N CYS A 396 7.23 -13.31 -14.96
CA CYS A 396 7.67 -12.56 -13.80
C CYS A 396 6.65 -12.68 -12.65
N TYR A 397 7.14 -12.62 -11.41
CA TYR A 397 6.36 -12.56 -10.17
C TYR A 397 5.40 -13.75 -9.98
N LEU A 398 5.80 -14.97 -10.37
CA LEU A 398 4.97 -16.19 -10.19
C LEU A 398 4.60 -16.46 -8.72
N ASP A 399 5.36 -15.88 -7.79
CA ASP A 399 5.18 -15.90 -6.35
C ASP A 399 4.06 -14.97 -5.84
N ILE A 400 3.57 -14.06 -6.67
CA ILE A 400 2.55 -13.08 -6.29
C ILE A 400 1.15 -13.62 -6.65
N PRO A 401 0.21 -13.66 -5.68
CA PRO A 401 -1.17 -14.07 -5.90
C PRO A 401 -1.88 -13.22 -6.96
N GLU A 402 -2.78 -13.83 -7.70
CA GLU A 402 -3.52 -13.21 -8.80
C GLU A 402 -4.32 -11.98 -8.33
N GLU A 403 -4.89 -12.04 -7.13
CA GLU A 403 -5.66 -10.94 -6.52
C GLU A 403 -4.81 -9.68 -6.36
N VAL A 404 -3.53 -9.83 -5.99
CA VAL A 404 -2.58 -8.74 -5.81
C VAL A 404 -2.08 -8.21 -7.17
N LEU A 405 -1.94 -9.10 -8.16
CA LEU A 405 -1.58 -8.70 -9.52
C LEU A 405 -2.63 -7.77 -10.12
N GLN A 406 -3.91 -8.13 -9.97
CA GLN A 406 -5.07 -7.44 -10.54
C GLN A 406 -5.41 -6.12 -9.85
N GLN A 407 -4.89 -5.84 -8.65
CA GLN A 407 -5.11 -4.55 -7.97
C GLN A 407 -4.72 -3.37 -8.89
N PRO A 408 -5.52 -2.30 -8.99
CA PRO A 408 -5.21 -1.18 -9.85
C PRO A 408 -3.93 -0.46 -9.39
N TYR A 409 -3.11 -0.03 -10.36
CA TYR A 409 -1.98 0.87 -10.12
C TYR A 409 -2.35 2.27 -10.59
N ASP A 410 -2.63 3.17 -9.66
CA ASP A 410 -3.12 4.50 -10.02
C ASP A 410 -2.69 5.63 -9.10
N LYS A 411 -2.68 6.83 -9.67
CA LYS A 411 -2.37 8.07 -8.98
C LYS A 411 -3.19 9.22 -9.58
N GLU A 412 -3.79 10.06 -8.73
CA GLU A 412 -4.55 11.24 -9.15
C GLU A 412 -5.64 10.93 -10.21
N MET A 413 -6.38 9.81 -10.04
CA MET A 413 -7.39 9.25 -10.96
C MET A 413 -6.85 8.60 -12.25
N LEU A 414 -5.56 8.69 -12.51
CA LEU A 414 -4.94 8.16 -13.74
C LEU A 414 -4.43 6.74 -13.51
N LYS A 415 -4.79 5.84 -14.42
CA LYS A 415 -4.47 4.40 -14.33
C LYS A 415 -3.20 4.08 -15.12
N LEU A 416 -2.23 3.47 -14.46
CA LEU A 416 -0.98 2.98 -15.03
C LEU A 416 -1.06 1.47 -15.21
N ASP A 417 -0.38 0.99 -16.26
CA ASP A 417 -0.21 -0.43 -16.49
C ASP A 417 1.00 -0.91 -15.68
N LYS A 418 0.94 -2.13 -15.14
CA LYS A 418 2.06 -2.72 -14.41
C LYS A 418 2.94 -3.47 -15.39
N LYS A 419 4.19 -3.03 -15.56
CA LYS A 419 5.18 -3.67 -16.44
C LYS A 419 6.43 -4.05 -15.67
N TYR A 420 7.01 -5.18 -16.05
CA TYR A 420 8.17 -5.78 -15.36
C TYR A 420 9.43 -5.74 -16.21
N SER A 421 9.29 -5.71 -17.53
CA SER A 421 10.39 -5.53 -18.46
C SER A 421 10.02 -4.53 -19.56
N PHE A 422 11.03 -3.92 -20.15
CA PHE A 422 10.85 -3.08 -21.33
C PHE A 422 11.85 -3.47 -22.39
N GLN A 423 11.37 -3.55 -23.62
CA GLN A 423 12.19 -3.90 -24.78
C GLN A 423 11.62 -3.19 -26.01
N THR A 424 12.17 -2.03 -26.30
CA THR A 424 11.88 -1.19 -27.47
C THR A 424 13.20 -0.81 -28.16
N PRO A 425 13.16 -0.28 -29.40
CA PRO A 425 14.38 0.16 -30.08
C PRO A 425 15.17 1.23 -29.31
N ASP A 426 14.49 2.06 -28.53
CA ASP A 426 15.09 3.18 -27.81
C ASP A 426 15.32 2.90 -26.31
N TYR A 427 14.80 1.77 -25.78
CA TYR A 427 14.85 1.50 -24.35
C TYR A 427 14.81 0.00 -24.01
N VAL A 428 15.68 -0.43 -23.10
CA VAL A 428 15.68 -1.78 -22.51
C VAL A 428 15.79 -1.66 -20.99
N LEU A 429 14.98 -2.41 -20.27
CA LEU A 429 15.09 -2.59 -18.83
C LEU A 429 14.83 -4.06 -18.48
N PHE A 430 15.86 -4.72 -17.99
CA PHE A 430 15.81 -6.07 -17.46
C PHE A 430 16.35 -6.09 -16.03
N THR A 431 15.51 -6.49 -15.10
CA THR A 431 15.89 -6.77 -13.71
C THR A 431 16.13 -8.27 -13.52
N PRO A 432 16.75 -8.71 -12.42
CA PRO A 432 16.90 -10.12 -12.06
C PRO A 432 15.60 -10.93 -12.14
N GLU A 433 14.46 -10.29 -11.86
CA GLU A 433 13.14 -10.92 -11.94
C GLU A 433 12.75 -11.41 -13.33
N THR A 434 13.31 -10.80 -14.37
CA THR A 434 13.00 -11.19 -15.75
C THR A 434 13.65 -12.51 -16.17
N TYR A 435 14.62 -13.02 -15.40
CA TYR A 435 15.49 -14.16 -15.79
C TYR A 435 16.06 -13.97 -17.20
N TRP A 436 16.57 -12.75 -17.49
CA TRP A 436 17.15 -12.39 -18.78
C TRP A 436 18.49 -13.10 -19.08
N TYR A 437 19.08 -13.75 -18.07
CA TYR A 437 20.21 -14.66 -18.19
C TYR A 437 19.96 -15.97 -17.40
N PRO A 438 20.67 -17.06 -17.75
CA PRO A 438 20.49 -18.35 -17.10
C PRO A 438 20.91 -18.30 -15.62
N ARG A 439 20.02 -18.71 -14.73
CA ARG A 439 20.27 -18.85 -13.29
C ARG A 439 20.17 -20.32 -12.89
N PRO A 440 21.01 -20.84 -12.00
CA PRO A 440 20.93 -22.23 -11.57
C PRO A 440 19.64 -22.51 -10.79
N GLY A 441 19.08 -23.71 -10.94
CA GLY A 441 17.84 -24.14 -10.30
C GLY A 441 16.58 -23.71 -11.06
N THR A 442 15.48 -23.54 -10.33
CA THR A 442 14.16 -23.18 -10.87
C THR A 442 13.75 -21.77 -10.45
N GLY A 443 12.70 -21.22 -11.08
CA GLY A 443 11.97 -20.09 -10.52
C GLY A 443 11.07 -20.51 -9.34
N TYR A 444 10.09 -19.67 -9.01
CA TYR A 444 9.13 -19.90 -7.93
C TYR A 444 8.52 -21.31 -7.92
N SER A 445 8.51 -21.95 -6.75
CA SER A 445 7.83 -23.21 -6.46
C SER A 445 6.99 -23.09 -5.19
N ASP A 446 5.79 -23.66 -5.22
CA ASP A 446 4.88 -23.76 -4.07
C ASP A 446 5.14 -25.01 -3.20
N LYS A 447 6.00 -25.94 -3.66
CA LYS A 447 6.32 -27.19 -2.96
C LYS A 447 7.56 -27.10 -2.08
N SER A 448 8.51 -26.24 -2.42
CA SER A 448 9.77 -26.09 -1.68
C SER A 448 10.26 -24.65 -1.76
N PRO A 449 10.82 -24.08 -0.67
CA PRO A 449 11.44 -22.76 -0.67
C PRO A 449 12.85 -22.74 -1.29
N ASP A 450 13.40 -23.89 -1.69
CA ASP A 450 14.79 -24.00 -2.17
C ASP A 450 15.11 -23.18 -3.43
N TRP A 451 14.10 -22.71 -4.17
CA TRP A 451 14.26 -21.81 -5.31
C TRP A 451 14.78 -20.41 -4.91
N GLN A 452 14.61 -20.01 -3.65
CA GLN A 452 15.05 -18.71 -3.14
C GLN A 452 16.55 -18.62 -2.91
N GLN A 453 17.28 -19.73 -3.01
CA GLN A 453 18.72 -19.75 -2.78
C GLN A 453 19.45 -18.95 -3.87
N THR A 454 19.82 -17.72 -3.53
CA THR A 454 20.71 -16.87 -4.32
C THR A 454 22.16 -17.11 -3.94
N TYR A 455 23.09 -17.03 -4.88
CA TYR A 455 24.53 -17.13 -4.63
C TYR A 455 25.19 -15.83 -5.06
N PHE A 456 26.21 -15.41 -4.32
CA PHE A 456 27.04 -14.27 -4.71
C PHE A 456 27.97 -14.68 -5.84
N SER A 457 27.85 -14.02 -6.98
CA SER A 457 28.65 -14.24 -8.17
C SER A 457 29.34 -12.95 -8.59
N ARG A 458 30.50 -13.06 -9.24
CA ARG A 458 31.14 -11.93 -9.92
C ARG A 458 30.66 -11.87 -11.36
N PHE A 459 30.40 -10.66 -11.84
CA PHE A 459 29.84 -10.44 -13.17
C PHE A 459 30.82 -9.62 -14.03
N ARG A 460 31.00 -10.06 -15.26
CA ARG A 460 31.53 -9.26 -16.36
C ARG A 460 30.43 -9.12 -17.40
N LEU A 461 30.08 -7.88 -17.75
CA LEU A 461 29.03 -7.58 -18.71
C LEU A 461 29.57 -6.71 -19.84
N ASP A 462 29.52 -7.23 -21.06
CA ASP A 462 29.82 -6.54 -22.32
C ASP A 462 28.52 -6.29 -23.08
N VAL A 463 28.16 -5.02 -23.29
CA VAL A 463 26.90 -4.64 -23.93
C VAL A 463 27.18 -3.91 -25.23
N LYS A 464 26.52 -4.36 -26.31
CA LYS A 464 26.49 -3.69 -27.62
C LYS A 464 25.09 -3.11 -27.83
N PRO A 465 24.85 -1.85 -27.40
CA PRO A 465 23.56 -1.19 -27.60
C PRO A 465 23.40 -0.69 -29.03
N LEU A 466 22.17 -0.30 -29.41
CA LEU A 466 21.91 0.40 -30.66
C LEU A 466 22.57 1.80 -30.66
N PRO A 467 22.87 2.38 -31.85
CA PRO A 467 23.57 3.66 -31.94
C PRO A 467 22.87 4.79 -31.19
N GLY A 468 23.63 5.53 -30.37
CA GLY A 468 23.13 6.67 -29.60
C GLY A 468 22.49 6.32 -28.25
N LEU A 469 22.55 5.05 -27.82
CA LEU A 469 22.08 4.61 -26.51
C LEU A 469 23.26 4.29 -25.58
N VAL A 470 23.02 4.45 -24.27
CA VAL A 470 23.97 4.15 -23.19
C VAL A 470 23.45 2.97 -22.39
N SER A 471 24.33 2.02 -22.09
CA SER A 471 24.04 0.89 -21.21
C SER A 471 24.49 1.15 -19.76
N ILE A 472 23.63 0.83 -18.80
CA ILE A 472 23.86 0.98 -17.36
C ILE A 472 23.64 -0.38 -16.69
N SER A 473 24.57 -0.77 -15.81
CA SER A 473 24.54 -1.99 -15.00
C SER A 473 25.46 -1.85 -13.78
N GLN A 474 25.48 -2.85 -12.89
CA GLN A 474 26.35 -2.97 -11.72
C GLN A 474 27.85 -2.99 -12.08
N SER A 475 28.72 -2.72 -11.10
CA SER A 475 30.16 -2.67 -11.33
C SER A 475 30.73 -4.09 -11.41
N THR A 476 32.03 -4.22 -11.67
CA THR A 476 32.69 -5.53 -11.69
C THR A 476 33.51 -5.79 -10.41
N ASN A 477 33.52 -4.82 -9.48
CA ASN A 477 34.41 -4.83 -8.31
C ASN A 477 33.91 -5.77 -7.20
N ASN A 478 32.59 -5.89 -7.04
CA ASN A 478 31.99 -6.65 -5.95
C ASN A 478 31.22 -7.90 -6.45
N PRO A 479 31.07 -8.94 -5.61
CA PRO A 479 30.13 -10.01 -5.86
C PRO A 479 28.68 -9.53 -5.66
N TYR A 480 27.77 -9.91 -6.56
CA TYR A 480 26.34 -9.62 -6.46
C TYR A 480 25.53 -10.91 -6.49
N GLN A 481 24.32 -10.89 -5.95
CA GLN A 481 23.38 -12.01 -6.10
C GLN A 481 22.81 -12.09 -7.52
N SER A 482 22.70 -10.94 -8.18
CA SER A 482 22.17 -10.78 -9.52
C SER A 482 22.43 -9.38 -10.05
N ILE A 483 22.32 -9.20 -11.36
CA ILE A 483 22.52 -7.91 -12.04
C ILE A 483 21.34 -7.52 -12.94
N SER A 484 21.21 -6.21 -13.18
CA SER A 484 20.24 -5.58 -14.08
C SER A 484 20.93 -5.05 -15.33
N LEU A 485 20.18 -4.97 -16.43
CA LEU A 485 20.61 -4.32 -17.67
C LEU A 485 19.62 -3.24 -18.05
N ILE A 486 20.12 -2.02 -18.20
CA ILE A 486 19.34 -0.86 -18.59
C ILE A 486 20.01 -0.25 -19.83
N ILE A 487 19.26 0.06 -20.88
CA ILE A 487 19.77 0.73 -22.07
C ILE A 487 18.79 1.85 -22.41
N GLY A 488 19.29 3.05 -22.67
CA GLY A 488 18.45 4.19 -23.04
C GLY A 488 19.23 5.44 -23.42
N LYS A 489 18.49 6.52 -23.70
CA LYS A 489 19.04 7.85 -24.05
C LYS A 489 19.40 8.63 -22.79
N TYR A 490 20.31 8.07 -21.99
CA TYR A 490 20.69 8.62 -20.69
C TYR A 490 21.79 9.68 -20.79
N GLU A 491 21.71 10.66 -19.89
CA GLU A 491 22.78 11.57 -19.52
C GLU A 491 23.14 11.35 -18.04
N GLN A 492 24.42 11.51 -17.70
CA GLN A 492 24.92 11.30 -16.34
C GLN A 492 25.27 12.64 -15.70
N LYS A 493 24.85 12.81 -14.44
CA LYS A 493 25.39 13.82 -13.52
C LYS A 493 25.97 13.10 -12.33
N SER A 494 27.16 13.50 -11.89
CA SER A 494 27.86 12.78 -10.81
C SER A 494 28.56 13.73 -9.86
N VAL A 495 28.71 13.25 -8.63
CA VAL A 495 29.45 13.93 -7.57
C VAL A 495 30.13 12.89 -6.69
N GLU A 496 31.33 13.20 -6.21
CA GLU A 496 32.11 12.30 -5.36
C GLU A 496 32.03 12.77 -3.90
N SER A 497 31.78 11.84 -2.98
CA SER A 497 31.78 12.10 -1.53
C SER A 497 32.28 10.85 -0.81
N ASP A 498 33.26 11.01 0.08
CA ASP A 498 33.89 9.93 0.87
C ASP A 498 34.35 8.72 0.03
N SER A 499 35.01 8.98 -1.10
CA SER A 499 35.47 7.96 -2.06
C SER A 499 34.36 7.11 -2.69
N THR A 500 33.10 7.56 -2.57
CA THR A 500 31.94 6.97 -3.25
C THR A 500 31.44 7.91 -4.35
N LEU A 501 31.26 7.38 -5.56
CA LEU A 501 30.71 8.13 -6.69
C LEU A 501 29.18 8.06 -6.69
N TYR A 502 28.52 9.18 -6.43
CA TYR A 502 27.07 9.31 -6.54
C TYR A 502 26.70 9.83 -7.91
N SER A 503 25.75 9.17 -8.59
CA SER A 503 25.31 9.56 -9.93
C SER A 503 23.78 9.61 -10.05
N VAL A 504 23.31 10.52 -10.88
CA VAL A 504 21.94 10.55 -11.38
C VAL A 504 22.00 10.32 -12.89
N TRP A 505 21.27 9.31 -13.34
CA TRP A 505 21.09 8.98 -14.75
C TRP A 505 19.66 9.34 -15.15
N HIS A 506 19.50 10.43 -15.89
CA HIS A 506 18.21 10.90 -16.39
C HIS A 506 18.13 10.77 -17.91
N ILE A 507 16.91 10.66 -18.43
CA ILE A 507 16.64 10.67 -19.87
C ILE A 507 16.85 12.09 -20.39
N LYS A 508 17.53 12.22 -21.53
CA LYS A 508 17.84 13.50 -22.13
C LYS A 508 16.63 14.45 -22.18
N GLY A 509 16.76 15.63 -21.55
CA GLY A 509 15.70 16.64 -21.41
C GLY A 509 14.88 16.58 -20.11
N HIS A 510 15.20 15.66 -19.20
CA HIS A 510 14.57 15.52 -17.88
C HIS A 510 15.37 16.17 -16.74
N ASP A 511 16.26 17.11 -17.06
CA ASP A 511 17.16 17.84 -16.16
C ASP A 511 16.51 19.05 -15.45
N TYR A 512 15.17 19.07 -15.34
CA TYR A 512 14.40 20.18 -14.77
C TYR A 512 14.79 20.53 -13.32
N TYR A 513 15.36 19.56 -12.59
CA TYR A 513 15.77 19.69 -11.20
C TYR A 513 17.04 20.54 -11.03
N GLU A 514 17.88 20.70 -12.06
CA GLU A 514 19.11 21.47 -11.97
C GLU A 514 18.84 22.93 -11.59
N ALA A 515 17.83 23.53 -12.21
CA ALA A 515 17.43 24.92 -11.93
C ALA A 515 16.90 25.10 -10.50
N ALA A 516 16.46 24.03 -9.83
CA ALA A 516 15.91 24.10 -8.48
C ALA A 516 16.98 24.05 -7.37
N PHE A 517 18.21 23.64 -7.70
CA PHE A 517 19.29 23.42 -6.74
C PHE A 517 20.60 24.12 -7.12
N ASP A 518 20.52 25.13 -8.00
CA ASP A 518 21.70 25.79 -8.54
C ASP A 518 22.54 26.46 -7.46
N SER A 519 21.91 26.98 -6.40
CA SER A 519 22.58 27.68 -5.31
C SER A 519 23.26 26.76 -4.28
N ILE A 520 22.88 25.47 -4.23
CA ILE A 520 23.37 24.52 -3.21
C ILE A 520 24.26 23.41 -3.79
N ARG A 521 24.72 23.53 -5.04
CA ARG A 521 25.51 22.49 -5.72
C ARG A 521 26.73 22.01 -4.91
N ASP A 522 27.39 22.92 -4.22
CA ASP A 522 28.54 22.67 -3.35
C ASP A 522 28.18 21.98 -2.02
N THR A 523 26.93 22.12 -1.59
CA THR A 523 26.39 21.59 -0.32
C THR A 523 25.78 20.19 -0.48
N ILE A 524 25.33 19.82 -1.68
CA ILE A 524 24.73 18.51 -1.99
C ILE A 524 25.60 17.32 -1.49
N PRO A 525 26.93 17.27 -1.71
CA PRO A 525 27.77 16.19 -1.20
C PRO A 525 27.66 16.00 0.32
N GLY A 526 27.65 17.12 1.06
CA GLY A 526 27.49 17.09 2.51
C GLY A 526 26.13 16.54 2.96
N LEU A 527 25.06 16.84 2.22
CA LEU A 527 23.72 16.30 2.50
C LEU A 527 23.65 14.79 2.23
N ILE A 528 24.26 14.31 1.14
CA ILE A 528 24.35 12.88 0.81
C ILE A 528 25.16 12.14 1.87
N ARG A 529 26.31 12.69 2.30
CA ARG A 529 27.10 12.14 3.40
C ARG A 529 26.29 12.04 4.68
N ASN A 530 25.57 13.11 5.05
CA ASN A 530 24.71 13.09 6.25
C ASN A 530 23.63 12.01 6.16
N LEU A 531 23.01 11.80 4.98
CA LEU A 531 22.05 10.71 4.77
C LEU A 531 22.72 9.34 5.00
N ARG A 532 23.89 9.11 4.38
CA ARG A 532 24.66 7.87 4.55
C ARG A 532 25.01 7.64 6.02
N GLU A 533 25.66 8.59 6.68
CA GLU A 533 26.05 8.50 8.09
C GLU A 533 24.84 8.24 8.99
N ASN A 534 23.69 8.85 8.72
CA ASN A 534 22.46 8.60 9.46
C ASN A 534 21.96 7.16 9.28
N LEU A 535 21.95 6.63 8.05
CA LEU A 535 21.56 5.24 7.79
C LEU A 535 22.53 4.26 8.45
N GLU A 536 23.83 4.48 8.28
CA GLU A 536 24.88 3.60 8.82
C GLU A 536 24.88 3.60 10.35
N ARG A 537 24.70 4.76 10.98
CA ARG A 537 24.59 4.89 12.45
C ARG A 537 23.30 4.25 12.98
N THR A 538 22.18 4.44 12.29
CA THR A 538 20.87 3.93 12.74
C THR A 538 20.85 2.41 12.73
N TYR A 539 21.39 1.79 11.68
CA TYR A 539 21.36 0.34 11.50
C TYR A 539 22.67 -0.37 11.87
N LYS A 540 23.72 0.35 12.29
CA LYS A 540 25.08 -0.20 12.53
C LYS A 540 25.59 -1.07 11.37
N LEU A 541 25.27 -0.68 10.13
CA LEU A 541 25.68 -1.37 8.90
C LEU A 541 26.31 -0.37 7.94
N SER A 542 27.45 -0.70 7.35
CA SER A 542 28.15 0.16 6.39
C SER A 542 27.74 -0.12 4.95
N TYR A 543 27.69 0.93 4.12
CA TYR A 543 27.53 0.80 2.67
C TYR A 543 28.81 0.23 2.04
N PRO A 544 28.76 -0.93 1.35
CA PRO A 544 29.96 -1.65 0.94
C PRO A 544 30.46 -1.30 -0.47
N PHE A 545 29.74 -0.48 -1.24
CA PHE A 545 30.05 -0.22 -2.65
C PHE A 545 30.74 1.13 -2.89
N ASP A 546 31.50 1.23 -3.97
CA ASP A 546 32.26 2.45 -4.33
C ASP A 546 31.44 3.47 -5.13
N ARG A 547 30.19 3.15 -5.46
CA ARG A 547 29.29 4.02 -6.22
C ARG A 547 27.84 3.77 -5.89
N PHE A 548 27.00 4.78 -6.10
CA PHE A 548 25.55 4.68 -5.99
C PHE A 548 24.87 5.50 -7.09
N SER A 549 23.87 4.94 -7.78
CA SER A 549 23.21 5.59 -8.91
C SER A 549 21.69 5.65 -8.75
N VAL A 550 21.10 6.83 -8.95
CA VAL A 550 19.65 6.97 -9.17
C VAL A 550 19.42 6.91 -10.68
N VAL A 551 18.69 5.91 -11.17
CA VAL A 551 18.48 5.68 -12.60
C VAL A 551 17.01 5.86 -12.94
N GLU A 552 16.72 6.79 -13.85
CA GLU A 552 15.36 7.06 -14.29
C GLU A 552 14.78 5.91 -15.12
N VAL A 553 13.55 5.46 -14.82
CA VAL A 553 12.84 4.38 -15.52
C VAL A 553 11.38 4.77 -15.82
N PRO A 554 10.71 4.12 -16.79
CA PRO A 554 9.29 4.42 -17.09
C PRO A 554 8.41 4.29 -15.84
N ALA A 555 7.42 5.18 -15.66
CA ALA A 555 6.54 5.13 -14.48
C ALA A 555 5.67 3.86 -14.39
N GLN A 556 5.52 3.14 -15.51
CA GLN A 556 4.84 1.84 -15.61
C GLN A 556 5.66 0.69 -15.01
N PHE A 557 6.97 0.89 -14.77
CA PHE A 557 7.78 -0.13 -14.10
C PHE A 557 7.24 -0.36 -12.69
N TYR A 558 6.92 -1.60 -12.37
CA TYR A 558 6.30 -1.97 -11.10
C TYR A 558 7.02 -3.14 -10.45
N SER A 559 7.21 -3.05 -9.14
CA SER A 559 7.73 -4.13 -8.31
C SER A 559 6.80 -4.45 -7.16
N TYR A 560 6.72 -5.73 -6.81
CA TYR A 560 5.90 -6.19 -5.69
C TYR A 560 6.72 -6.34 -4.40
N VAL A 561 6.09 -6.00 -3.28
CA VAL A 561 6.58 -6.34 -1.95
C VAL A 561 6.53 -7.86 -1.77
N ARG A 562 7.63 -8.48 -1.31
CA ARG A 562 7.70 -9.93 -1.05
C ARG A 562 7.73 -10.23 0.45
N SER A 563 7.35 -11.45 0.82
CA SER A 563 7.34 -11.88 2.21
C SER A 563 8.71 -12.30 2.74
N TRP A 564 9.63 -12.72 1.86
CA TRP A 564 10.98 -13.22 2.23
C TRP A 564 12.11 -12.19 2.07
N SER A 565 11.85 -11.01 1.51
CA SER A 565 12.89 -10.00 1.28
C SER A 565 12.32 -8.58 1.25
N GLN A 566 13.05 -7.63 1.82
CA GLN A 566 12.76 -6.20 1.61
C GLN A 566 13.13 -5.70 0.22
N ALA A 567 14.17 -6.29 -0.36
CA ALA A 567 14.71 -5.86 -1.63
C ALA A 567 13.67 -6.11 -2.71
N GLN A 568 13.13 -5.01 -3.26
CA GLN A 568 12.25 -5.02 -4.41
C GLN A 568 13.06 -4.71 -5.66
N GLU A 569 12.54 -5.06 -6.83
CA GLU A 569 13.27 -4.88 -8.09
C GLU A 569 13.58 -3.41 -8.44
N VAL A 570 12.94 -2.44 -7.77
CA VAL A 570 13.31 -1.02 -7.90
C VAL A 570 14.63 -0.67 -7.20
N VAL A 571 15.08 -1.44 -6.22
CA VAL A 571 16.41 -1.28 -5.61
C VAL A 571 17.26 -2.44 -6.10
N GLN A 572 18.41 -2.12 -6.68
CA GLN A 572 19.37 -3.07 -7.21
C GLN A 572 20.74 -2.71 -6.64
N PRO A 573 21.69 -3.65 -6.50
CA PRO A 573 22.99 -3.29 -5.93
C PRO A 573 23.58 -2.06 -6.63
N GLU A 574 24.06 -1.09 -5.83
CA GLU A 574 24.64 0.18 -6.30
C GLU A 574 23.66 1.14 -6.99
N MET A 575 22.36 0.85 -7.06
CA MET A 575 21.42 1.73 -7.77
C MET A 575 19.95 1.60 -7.37
N VAL A 576 19.21 2.69 -7.57
CA VAL A 576 17.76 2.71 -7.42
C VAL A 576 17.10 3.15 -8.73
N LEU A 577 16.12 2.37 -9.18
CA LEU A 577 15.31 2.61 -10.38
C LEU A 577 14.15 3.54 -10.01
N PHE A 578 14.27 4.81 -10.40
CA PHE A 578 13.37 5.88 -10.00
C PHE A 578 12.42 6.27 -11.14
N PRO A 579 11.12 6.47 -10.92
CA PRO A 579 10.15 6.68 -11.98
C PRO A 579 10.40 8.01 -12.72
N GLU A 580 10.05 8.04 -14.00
CA GLU A 580 10.30 9.17 -14.89
C GLU A 580 9.82 10.50 -14.30
N LEU A 581 10.66 11.53 -14.38
CA LEU A 581 10.44 12.87 -13.82
C LEU A 581 10.07 12.88 -12.33
N GLY A 582 10.32 11.78 -11.61
CA GLY A 582 9.85 11.58 -10.25
C GLY A 582 8.33 11.74 -10.11
N CYS A 583 7.56 11.46 -11.17
CA CYS A 583 6.12 11.77 -11.25
C CYS A 583 5.30 11.14 -10.10
N MET A 584 5.78 10.02 -9.55
CA MET A 584 5.14 9.33 -8.43
C MET A 584 5.33 10.03 -7.07
N PHE A 585 6.10 11.11 -6.99
CA PHE A 585 6.41 11.80 -5.72
C PHE A 585 6.06 13.29 -5.78
N GLY A 586 5.15 13.75 -4.92
CA GLY A 586 4.84 15.19 -4.82
C GLY A 586 6.04 16.02 -4.36
N GLN A 587 7.00 15.39 -3.65
CA GLN A 587 8.27 15.97 -3.22
C GLN A 587 9.16 16.41 -4.40
N MET A 588 8.97 15.83 -5.59
CA MET A 588 9.75 16.11 -6.80
C MET A 588 9.29 17.37 -7.54
N ASP A 589 8.20 18.01 -7.12
CA ASP A 589 7.83 19.36 -7.53
C ASP A 589 8.72 20.38 -6.80
N PHE A 590 10.02 20.38 -7.10
CA PHE A 590 11.04 21.12 -6.36
C PHE A 590 10.79 22.63 -6.34
N VAL A 591 10.37 23.19 -7.48
CA VAL A 591 10.08 24.62 -7.62
C VAL A 591 8.94 25.04 -6.69
N ARG A 592 7.87 24.25 -6.63
CA ARG A 592 6.74 24.53 -5.74
C ARG A 592 7.11 24.27 -4.28
N SER A 593 7.83 23.19 -4.00
CA SER A 593 8.28 22.85 -2.65
C SER A 593 9.14 23.97 -2.06
N LYS A 594 10.05 24.55 -2.84
CA LYS A 594 10.86 25.73 -2.44
C LYS A 594 9.96 26.93 -2.07
N LYS A 595 8.99 27.26 -2.93
CA LYS A 595 8.02 28.36 -2.67
C LYS A 595 7.18 28.12 -1.41
N ASN A 596 6.70 26.89 -1.20
CA ASN A 596 5.92 26.52 -0.03
C ASN A 596 6.75 26.65 1.26
N GLN A 597 8.01 26.21 1.25
CA GLN A 597 8.91 26.35 2.41
C GLN A 597 9.13 27.82 2.79
N LEU A 598 9.34 28.71 1.81
CA LEU A 598 9.47 30.15 2.03
C LEU A 598 8.17 30.75 2.62
N LYS A 599 7.02 30.43 2.03
CA LYS A 599 5.69 30.91 2.45
C LYS A 599 5.33 30.45 3.86
N TRP A 600 5.54 29.17 4.18
CA TRP A 600 5.22 28.61 5.50
C TRP A 600 6.16 29.12 6.59
N SER A 601 7.46 29.28 6.29
CA SER A 601 8.41 29.86 7.24
C SER A 601 8.04 31.31 7.57
N LYS A 602 7.70 32.11 6.54
CA LYS A 602 7.21 33.49 6.73
C LYS A 602 5.94 33.56 7.59
N ARG A 603 4.98 32.65 7.38
CA ARG A 603 3.77 32.54 8.23
C ARG A 603 4.09 32.11 9.66
N GLY A 604 5.12 31.31 9.86
CA GLY A 604 5.63 30.88 11.17
C GLY A 604 6.52 31.92 11.88
N GLY A 605 6.67 33.14 11.32
CA GLY A 605 7.42 34.23 11.94
C GLY A 605 8.94 34.19 11.72
N ARG A 606 9.45 33.31 10.86
CA ARG A 606 10.89 33.23 10.50
C ARG A 606 11.05 33.27 8.98
N GLU A 607 11.61 34.35 8.44
CA GLU A 607 12.03 34.37 7.04
C GLU A 607 13.30 33.53 6.87
N ILE A 608 13.31 32.65 5.87
CA ILE A 608 14.46 31.81 5.51
C ILE A 608 15.00 32.26 4.15
N GLY A 609 16.31 32.10 3.95
CA GLY A 609 16.94 32.36 2.66
C GLY A 609 16.54 31.33 1.60
N GLU A 610 16.84 31.62 0.33
CA GLU A 610 16.59 30.69 -0.77
C GLU A 610 17.41 29.40 -0.64
N GLU A 611 18.68 29.52 -0.25
CA GLU A 611 19.58 28.37 0.00
C GLU A 611 19.03 27.46 1.11
N GLU A 612 18.56 28.04 2.22
CA GLU A 612 17.96 27.25 3.32
C GLU A 612 16.69 26.52 2.84
N ALA A 613 15.88 27.16 1.99
CA ALA A 613 14.71 26.52 1.40
C ALA A 613 15.10 25.37 0.45
N GLU A 614 16.13 25.56 -0.39
CA GLU A 614 16.66 24.50 -1.28
C GLU A 614 17.21 23.31 -0.47
N ILE A 615 17.95 23.56 0.61
CA ILE A 615 18.45 22.51 1.51
C ILE A 615 17.28 21.72 2.12
N ARG A 616 16.21 22.39 2.58
CA ARG A 616 15.02 21.70 3.11
C ARG A 616 14.32 20.86 2.05
N VAL A 617 14.23 21.36 0.82
CA VAL A 617 13.63 20.63 -0.31
C VAL A 617 14.48 19.41 -0.69
N MET A 618 15.80 19.56 -0.77
CA MET A 618 16.73 18.46 -1.03
C MET A 618 16.65 17.40 0.08
N ASN A 619 16.66 17.82 1.36
CA ASN A 619 16.46 16.89 2.47
C ASN A 619 15.10 16.18 2.39
N SER A 620 14.03 16.86 1.95
CA SER A 620 12.71 16.23 1.76
C SER A 620 12.74 15.14 0.68
N PHE A 621 13.54 15.33 -0.37
CA PHE A 621 13.78 14.31 -1.40
C PHE A 621 14.63 13.16 -0.87
N LEU A 622 15.76 13.44 -0.24
CA LEU A 622 16.63 12.44 0.37
C LEU A 622 15.90 11.60 1.43
N TRP A 623 14.93 12.19 2.13
CA TRP A 623 14.13 11.50 3.13
C TRP A 623 13.33 10.33 2.55
N ILE A 624 12.98 10.36 1.25
CA ILE A 624 12.31 9.25 0.53
C ILE A 624 13.15 7.96 0.64
N PHE A 625 14.48 8.07 0.63
CA PHE A 625 15.38 6.92 0.66
C PHE A 625 15.61 6.35 2.06
N SER A 626 15.20 7.07 3.11
CA SER A 626 15.41 6.71 4.52
C SER A 626 14.18 6.18 5.25
N GLN A 627 12.98 6.32 4.66
CA GLN A 627 11.74 5.88 5.28
C GLN A 627 11.46 4.41 5.01
N THR A 628 11.13 3.66 6.05
CA THR A 628 10.65 2.26 5.94
C THR A 628 9.26 2.17 5.31
N GLU A 629 8.41 3.16 5.55
CA GLU A 629 7.02 3.20 5.12
C GLU A 629 6.78 4.40 4.20
N GLY A 630 5.98 4.22 3.16
CA GLY A 630 5.65 5.24 2.18
C GLY A 630 4.57 6.20 2.71
N ASN A 631 3.92 6.92 1.80
CA ASN A 631 2.83 7.83 2.17
C ASN A 631 1.67 7.05 2.81
N TYR A 632 1.15 7.58 3.91
CA TYR A 632 -0.03 7.05 4.58
C TYR A 632 -1.29 7.27 3.75
N ASN A 633 -2.02 6.19 3.50
CA ASN A 633 -3.34 6.24 2.90
C ASN A 633 -4.38 6.37 4.00
N TYR A 634 -5.04 7.51 4.00
CA TYR A 634 -6.15 7.83 4.90
C TYR A 634 -7.46 7.35 4.27
N SER A 635 -8.05 6.30 4.82
CA SER A 635 -9.42 5.92 4.49
C SER A 635 -10.35 6.36 5.62
N SER A 636 -11.24 7.31 5.32
CA SER A 636 -12.40 7.55 6.18
C SER A 636 -13.49 6.56 5.79
N GLY A 637 -13.72 5.56 6.64
CA GLY A 637 -14.84 4.63 6.46
C GLY A 637 -16.19 5.35 6.57
N SER A 638 -17.28 4.68 6.17
CA SER A 638 -18.61 5.23 6.39
C SER A 638 -18.86 5.40 7.91
N ARG A 639 -19.58 6.47 8.28
CA ARG A 639 -20.04 6.73 9.66
C ARG A 639 -19.00 7.10 10.73
N GLY A 640 -17.78 7.54 10.38
CA GLY A 640 -16.83 8.12 11.36
C GLY A 640 -15.72 7.19 11.85
N LYS A 641 -15.69 5.93 11.36
CA LYS A 641 -14.53 5.04 11.46
C LYS A 641 -13.37 5.60 10.64
N PHE A 642 -12.17 5.48 11.16
CA PHE A 642 -10.97 5.98 10.53
C PHE A 642 -9.91 4.88 10.51
N ASN A 643 -9.29 4.68 9.36
CA ASN A 643 -8.20 3.73 9.21
C ASN A 643 -7.08 4.40 8.40
N ILE A 644 -5.87 4.25 8.91
CA ILE A 644 -4.63 4.64 8.27
C ILE A 644 -3.91 3.34 7.93
N SER A 645 -3.60 3.19 6.65
CA SER A 645 -2.70 2.15 6.18
C SER A 645 -1.46 2.82 5.61
N SER A 646 -0.30 2.29 5.95
CA SER A 646 0.94 2.62 5.26
C SER A 646 1.26 1.52 4.26
N GLN A 647 1.76 1.90 3.10
CA GLN A 647 2.38 0.95 2.18
C GLN A 647 3.88 0.91 2.45
N SER A 648 4.52 -0.25 2.26
CA SER A 648 5.98 -0.33 2.34
C SER A 648 6.60 0.62 1.32
N ASN A 649 7.61 1.39 1.73
CA ASN A 649 8.35 2.22 0.79
C ASN A 649 9.29 1.34 -0.06
N PRO A 650 9.11 1.25 -1.38
CA PRO A 650 9.96 0.41 -2.21
C PRO A 650 11.34 1.05 -2.48
N TYR A 651 11.53 2.34 -2.18
CA TYR A 651 12.79 3.08 -2.41
C TYR A 651 13.68 3.19 -1.17
N PHE A 652 13.32 2.50 -0.08
CA PHE A 652 14.11 2.50 1.14
C PHE A 652 15.46 1.80 0.92
N LEU A 653 16.57 2.45 1.29
CA LEU A 653 17.93 1.98 0.96
C LEU A 653 18.55 0.96 1.92
N PHE A 654 17.82 0.46 2.91
CA PHE A 654 18.34 -0.62 3.76
C PHE A 654 18.83 -1.87 3.00
N PRO A 655 18.22 -2.30 1.87
CA PRO A 655 18.76 -3.39 1.05
C PRO A 655 20.20 -3.18 0.59
N GLU A 656 20.63 -1.93 0.37
CA GLU A 656 22.02 -1.59 0.01
C GLU A 656 23.02 -1.84 1.14
N LEU A 657 22.56 -1.77 2.39
CA LEU A 657 23.39 -2.01 3.58
C LEU A 657 23.38 -3.49 4.01
N TYR A 658 22.31 -4.22 3.67
CA TYR A 658 22.06 -5.57 4.17
C TYR A 658 21.84 -6.61 3.06
N ASN A 659 20.73 -6.54 2.32
CA ASN A 659 20.29 -7.61 1.41
C ASN A 659 21.31 -7.94 0.31
N PHE A 660 22.01 -6.93 -0.20
CA PHE A 660 23.03 -7.11 -1.24
C PHE A 660 24.41 -7.43 -0.68
N ARG A 661 24.55 -7.54 0.64
CA ARG A 661 25.79 -7.85 1.36
C ARG A 661 25.74 -9.20 2.08
N TYR A 662 24.58 -9.56 2.63
CA TYR A 662 24.36 -10.77 3.41
C TYR A 662 23.20 -11.59 2.85
N ASN A 663 23.32 -12.92 2.94
CA ASN A 663 22.25 -13.82 2.55
C ASN A 663 22.10 -14.97 3.56
N ILE A 664 20.99 -14.96 4.30
CA ILE A 664 20.65 -15.98 5.28
C ILE A 664 19.46 -16.80 4.78
N TYR A 665 19.68 -18.07 4.51
CA TYR A 665 18.65 -18.94 3.95
C TYR A 665 18.37 -20.16 4.84
N SER A 666 17.15 -20.69 4.73
CA SER A 666 16.73 -21.99 5.27
C SER A 666 15.95 -22.75 4.21
N SER A 667 16.13 -24.06 4.15
CA SER A 667 15.34 -24.95 3.29
C SER A 667 13.94 -25.23 3.84
N GLU A 668 13.66 -24.82 5.08
CA GLU A 668 12.35 -25.02 5.72
C GLU A 668 11.59 -23.69 5.85
N TRP A 669 12.29 -22.61 6.25
CA TRP A 669 11.69 -21.31 6.54
C TRP A 669 12.21 -20.23 5.57
N PRO A 670 11.47 -19.90 4.48
CA PRO A 670 11.94 -18.94 3.47
C PRO A 670 12.14 -17.51 4.01
N VAL A 671 11.50 -17.17 5.13
CA VAL A 671 11.48 -15.82 5.69
C VAL A 671 12.66 -15.52 6.63
N THR A 672 13.68 -16.38 6.71
CA THR A 672 14.77 -16.23 7.69
C THR A 672 15.62 -15.01 7.47
N ASN A 673 15.93 -14.66 6.21
CA ASN A 673 16.64 -13.42 5.91
C ASN A 673 15.80 -12.22 6.36
N ARG A 674 14.51 -12.23 5.99
CA ARG A 674 13.55 -11.18 6.36
C ARG A 674 13.40 -11.01 7.86
N LEU A 675 13.43 -12.11 8.61
CA LEU A 675 13.35 -12.09 10.07
C LEU A 675 14.53 -11.35 10.68
N VAL A 676 15.75 -11.62 10.20
CA VAL A 676 16.95 -10.90 10.66
C VAL A 676 16.91 -9.43 10.23
N GLU A 677 16.51 -9.12 8.99
CA GLU A 677 16.31 -7.74 8.51
C GLU A 677 15.42 -6.92 9.46
N LEU A 678 14.24 -7.46 9.77
CA LEU A 678 13.22 -6.79 10.58
C LEU A 678 13.65 -6.65 12.05
N TYR A 679 14.39 -7.63 12.57
CA TYR A 679 14.98 -7.57 13.90
C TYR A 679 16.03 -6.45 13.99
N LEU A 680 16.90 -6.30 12.99
CA LEU A 680 17.89 -5.21 12.93
C LEU A 680 17.25 -3.82 12.78
N GLN A 681 16.13 -3.73 12.05
CA GLN A 681 15.36 -2.49 11.88
C GLN A 681 14.53 -2.08 13.09
N ARG A 682 14.42 -2.93 14.10
CA ARG A 682 13.60 -2.72 15.30
C ARG A 682 12.10 -2.49 15.02
N LYS A 683 11.54 -3.16 14.01
CA LYS A 683 10.16 -2.91 13.55
C LYS A 683 9.08 -3.18 14.62
N SER A 684 9.30 -4.08 15.57
CA SER A 684 8.31 -4.36 16.63
C SER A 684 8.20 -3.29 17.70
N ASP A 685 9.13 -2.32 17.74
CA ASP A 685 9.19 -1.28 18.77
C ASP A 685 8.30 -0.07 18.41
N ASN A 686 7.50 -0.19 17.34
CA ASN A 686 6.71 0.90 16.78
C ASN A 686 5.52 1.27 17.68
N ASN A 687 5.75 2.24 18.57
CA ASN A 687 4.72 3.05 19.20
C ASN A 687 4.45 4.26 18.29
N GLY A 688 3.32 4.26 17.60
CA GLY A 688 3.03 5.23 16.55
C GLY A 688 1.70 5.96 16.74
N TRP A 689 1.67 7.22 16.32
CA TRP A 689 0.46 8.02 16.07
C TRP A 689 -0.59 7.27 15.22
N GLU A 690 -0.15 6.35 14.34
CA GLU A 690 -1.01 5.43 13.59
C GLU A 690 -1.91 4.58 14.49
N ARG A 691 -1.38 4.07 15.61
CA ARG A 691 -2.15 3.29 16.57
C ARG A 691 -3.25 4.14 17.18
N GLU A 692 -2.93 5.37 17.58
CA GLU A 692 -3.92 6.29 18.16
C GLU A 692 -5.08 6.55 17.19
N ILE A 693 -4.77 6.61 15.89
CA ILE A 693 -5.78 6.83 14.86
C ILE A 693 -6.56 5.56 14.53
N ASN A 694 -5.89 4.41 14.44
CA ASN A 694 -6.48 3.12 14.08
C ASN A 694 -7.18 2.42 15.26
N GLY A 695 -6.98 2.90 16.49
CA GLY A 695 -7.49 2.28 17.71
C GLY A 695 -6.79 0.98 18.09
N ILE A 696 -6.02 0.35 17.19
CA ILE A 696 -5.22 -0.87 17.41
C ILE A 696 -4.02 -0.84 16.44
N SER A 697 -2.84 -1.28 16.91
CA SER A 697 -1.61 -1.29 16.11
C SER A 697 -1.54 -2.51 15.19
N ASN A 698 -0.71 -2.46 14.15
CA ASN A 698 -0.48 -3.61 13.28
C ASN A 698 0.23 -4.76 14.02
N ASN A 699 1.04 -4.49 15.04
CA ASN A 699 1.62 -5.52 15.92
C ASN A 699 0.55 -6.20 16.77
N GLU A 700 -0.40 -5.43 17.31
CA GLU A 700 -1.53 -5.94 18.09
C GLU A 700 -2.46 -6.81 17.22
N LYS A 701 -2.78 -6.36 15.99
CA LYS A 701 -3.51 -7.18 15.01
C LYS A 701 -2.78 -8.48 14.68
N ALA A 702 -1.47 -8.43 14.49
CA ALA A 702 -0.65 -9.62 14.23
C ALA A 702 -0.67 -10.61 15.40
N ASN A 703 -0.64 -10.14 16.66
CA ASN A 703 -0.81 -11.01 17.84
C ASN A 703 -2.15 -11.76 17.82
N LEU A 704 -3.25 -11.04 17.56
CA LEU A 704 -4.59 -11.64 17.50
C LEU A 704 -4.74 -12.65 16.35
N LEU A 705 -4.03 -12.45 15.23
CA LEU A 705 -3.98 -13.42 14.14
C LEU A 705 -3.16 -14.66 14.50
N MET A 706 -2.01 -14.48 15.17
CA MET A 706 -1.17 -15.60 15.61
C MET A 706 -1.87 -16.50 16.63
N GLU A 707 -2.87 -16.01 17.36
CA GLU A 707 -3.71 -16.84 18.24
C GLU A 707 -4.58 -17.83 17.46
N ARG A 708 -4.99 -17.47 16.24
CA ARG A 708 -5.94 -18.24 15.42
C ARG A 708 -5.26 -19.09 14.36
N TYR A 709 -4.16 -18.60 13.80
CA TYR A 709 -3.45 -19.21 12.68
C TYR A 709 -2.01 -19.53 13.06
N SER A 710 -1.47 -20.61 12.49
CA SER A 710 -0.04 -20.92 12.60
C SER A 710 0.80 -19.90 11.84
N PHE A 711 2.09 -19.78 12.20
CA PHE A 711 2.99 -18.89 11.47
C PHE A 711 3.09 -19.30 10.00
N LYS A 712 3.14 -20.61 9.72
CA LYS A 712 3.19 -21.17 8.37
C LYS A 712 1.97 -20.80 7.51
N GLU A 713 0.77 -20.85 8.08
CA GLU A 713 -0.46 -20.41 7.40
C GLU A 713 -0.42 -18.91 7.11
N LEU A 714 -0.03 -18.09 8.09
CA LEU A 714 0.08 -16.63 7.93
C LEU A 714 1.11 -16.21 6.87
N LEU A 715 2.18 -17.00 6.66
CA LEU A 715 3.15 -16.74 5.58
C LEU A 715 2.55 -16.92 4.18
N SER A 716 1.49 -17.71 4.05
CA SER A 716 0.81 -18.02 2.79
C SER A 716 -0.51 -17.26 2.61
N ASP A 717 -0.93 -16.51 3.62
CA ASP A 717 -2.21 -15.80 3.64
C ASP A 717 -2.14 -14.49 2.83
N VAL A 718 -3.05 -14.37 1.86
CA VAL A 718 -3.15 -13.20 0.98
C VAL A 718 -3.93 -12.07 1.65
N GLU A 719 -4.90 -12.40 2.53
CA GLU A 719 -5.79 -11.41 3.14
C GLU A 719 -5.05 -10.53 4.16
N HIS A 720 -4.13 -11.12 4.94
CA HIS A 720 -3.41 -10.44 6.01
C HIS A 720 -1.94 -10.14 5.66
N ARG A 721 -1.62 -10.04 4.36
CA ARG A 721 -0.24 -9.81 3.86
C ARG A 721 0.36 -8.48 4.33
N ASP A 722 -0.48 -7.47 4.58
CA ASP A 722 -0.10 -6.17 5.13
C ASP A 722 0.51 -6.29 6.54
N LEU A 723 0.03 -7.24 7.35
CA LEU A 723 0.51 -7.50 8.71
C LEU A 723 1.70 -8.46 8.78
N LEU A 724 2.11 -9.03 7.64
CA LEU A 724 3.11 -10.10 7.61
C LEU A 724 4.48 -9.67 8.15
N ASN A 725 4.92 -8.46 7.83
CA ASN A 725 6.16 -7.91 8.37
C ASN A 725 6.09 -7.78 9.91
N ASN A 726 4.93 -7.44 10.47
CA ASN A 726 4.73 -7.33 11.91
C ASN A 726 4.79 -8.72 12.55
N THR A 727 4.13 -9.71 11.95
CA THR A 727 4.18 -11.12 12.39
C THR A 727 5.61 -11.68 12.38
N ILE A 728 6.36 -11.52 11.28
CA ILE A 728 7.75 -11.98 11.16
C ILE A 728 8.65 -11.28 12.19
N SER A 729 8.48 -9.96 12.37
CA SER A 729 9.26 -9.20 13.35
C SER A 729 9.02 -9.70 14.78
N LEU A 730 7.76 -9.90 15.18
CA LEU A 730 7.41 -10.39 16.51
C LEU A 730 7.97 -11.79 16.77
N LYS A 731 7.90 -12.69 15.78
CA LYS A 731 8.51 -14.02 15.85
C LYS A 731 10.03 -13.95 16.00
N GLY A 732 10.71 -13.05 15.27
CA GLY A 732 12.15 -12.84 15.41
C GLY A 732 12.55 -12.34 16.80
N TYR A 733 11.81 -11.39 17.35
CA TYR A 733 12.04 -10.88 18.71
C TYR A 733 11.85 -11.96 19.78
N CYS A 734 10.82 -12.80 19.67
CA CYS A 734 10.62 -13.92 20.59
C CYS A 734 11.68 -15.03 20.41
N LEU A 735 12.13 -15.28 19.18
CA LEU A 735 13.18 -16.27 18.88
C LEU A 735 14.50 -15.91 19.57
N PHE A 736 14.92 -14.64 19.50
CA PHE A 736 16.19 -14.20 20.09
C PHE A 736 16.09 -13.84 21.58
N ALA A 737 14.89 -13.70 22.15
CA ALA A 737 14.70 -13.28 23.54
C ALA A 737 15.47 -14.15 24.57
N PRO A 738 15.51 -15.49 24.49
CA PRO A 738 16.28 -16.29 25.45
C PRO A 738 17.78 -15.93 25.47
N ALA A 739 18.36 -15.64 24.32
CA ALA A 739 19.76 -15.24 24.21
C ALA A 739 19.99 -13.82 24.75
N GLU A 740 19.05 -12.90 24.49
CA GLU A 740 19.08 -11.54 25.02
C GLU A 740 18.91 -11.50 26.55
N VAL A 741 18.16 -12.43 27.15
CA VAL A 741 18.05 -12.57 28.61
C VAL A 741 19.40 -12.96 29.23
N ASN A 742 20.13 -13.89 28.61
CA ASN A 742 21.39 -14.39 29.14
C ASN A 742 22.56 -13.39 28.96
N MET A 743 22.61 -12.70 27.81
CA MET A 743 23.74 -11.83 27.45
C MET A 743 23.47 -10.34 27.61
N GLY A 744 22.21 -9.91 27.62
CA GLY A 744 21.81 -8.52 27.41
C GLY A 744 21.57 -8.19 25.92
N VAL A 745 20.60 -7.31 25.66
CA VAL A 745 20.11 -6.96 24.31
C VAL A 745 21.23 -6.36 23.43
N SER A 746 22.05 -5.47 23.97
CA SER A 746 23.12 -4.80 23.23
C SER A 746 24.23 -5.77 22.81
N LEU A 747 24.74 -6.58 23.77
CA LEU A 747 25.81 -7.54 23.54
C LEU A 747 25.41 -8.65 22.57
N PHE A 748 24.15 -9.14 22.66
CA PHE A 748 23.62 -10.11 21.71
C PHE A 748 23.59 -9.53 20.29
N ARG A 749 23.08 -8.31 20.12
CA ARG A 749 23.05 -7.63 18.83
C ARG A 749 24.43 -7.40 18.26
N ASP A 750 25.39 -6.95 19.07
CA ASP A 750 26.79 -6.77 18.64
C ASP A 750 27.41 -8.11 18.20
N SER A 751 27.05 -9.23 18.83
CA SER A 751 27.46 -10.58 18.42
C SER A 751 26.86 -10.99 17.06
N LEU A 752 25.59 -10.64 16.82
CA LEU A 752 24.94 -10.84 15.52
C LEU A 752 25.64 -10.02 14.42
N TYR A 753 25.94 -8.73 14.66
CA TYR A 753 26.69 -7.90 13.70
C TYR A 753 28.07 -8.49 13.39
N ALA A 754 28.82 -8.92 14.41
CA ALA A 754 30.12 -9.54 14.22
C ALA A 754 30.05 -10.84 13.38
N LEU A 755 28.95 -11.60 13.52
CA LEU A 755 28.73 -12.81 12.71
C LEU A 755 28.39 -12.46 11.26
N LEU A 756 27.58 -11.42 11.03
CA LEU A 756 27.28 -10.92 9.70
C LEU A 756 28.54 -10.44 8.98
N GLU A 757 29.34 -9.57 9.62
CA GLU A 757 30.58 -9.03 9.04
C GLU A 757 31.56 -10.13 8.61
N ARG A 758 31.67 -11.23 9.37
CA ARG A 758 32.52 -12.38 9.02
C ARG A 758 32.05 -13.13 7.77
N ASN A 759 30.80 -12.95 7.36
CA ASN A 759 30.14 -13.66 6.27
C ASN A 759 29.63 -12.72 5.17
N GLU A 760 30.26 -11.56 5.03
CA GLU A 760 30.04 -10.64 3.92
C GLU A 760 30.24 -11.33 2.55
N PHE A 761 29.28 -11.10 1.65
CA PHE A 761 29.19 -11.70 0.31
C PHE A 761 29.24 -13.23 0.30
N ARG A 762 28.71 -13.86 1.36
CA ARG A 762 28.60 -15.32 1.48
C ARG A 762 27.20 -15.72 1.92
N ASN A 763 26.84 -16.94 1.55
CA ASN A 763 25.57 -17.54 1.98
C ASN A 763 25.75 -18.23 3.33
N MET A 764 24.84 -17.97 4.26
CA MET A 764 24.80 -18.59 5.57
C MET A 764 23.50 -19.37 5.75
N ARG A 765 23.60 -20.59 6.27
CA ARG A 765 22.42 -21.35 6.71
C ARG A 765 21.91 -20.77 8.02
N PHE A 766 20.62 -20.51 8.09
CA PHE A 766 19.99 -19.94 9.28
C PHE A 766 20.21 -20.83 10.50
N GLU A 767 20.13 -22.14 10.36
CA GLU A 767 20.33 -23.08 11.45
C GLU A 767 21.75 -22.96 12.04
N ASN A 768 22.76 -22.78 11.18
CA ASN A 768 24.14 -22.57 11.64
C ASN A 768 24.31 -21.23 12.37
N LEU A 769 23.59 -20.19 11.95
CA LEU A 769 23.56 -18.90 12.65
C LEU A 769 22.97 -19.05 14.05
N LEU A 770 21.84 -19.75 14.18
CA LEU A 770 21.19 -19.98 15.47
C LEU A 770 22.06 -20.83 16.39
N ASP A 771 22.68 -21.90 15.86
CA ASP A 771 23.58 -22.75 16.63
C ASP A 771 24.79 -21.94 17.14
N THR A 772 25.37 -21.07 16.30
CA THR A 772 26.51 -20.21 16.69
C THR A 772 26.12 -19.18 17.74
N LEU A 773 25.00 -18.48 17.55
CA LEU A 773 24.50 -17.50 18.52
C LEU A 773 24.05 -18.16 19.83
N GLY A 774 23.50 -19.38 19.76
CA GLY A 774 23.14 -20.19 20.91
C GLY A 774 24.37 -20.58 21.75
N MET A 775 25.46 -20.97 21.09
CA MET A 775 26.74 -21.24 21.77
C MET A 775 27.32 -19.99 22.44
N ILE A 776 27.25 -18.82 21.79
CA ILE A 776 27.75 -17.55 22.34
C ILE A 776 26.91 -17.11 23.56
N SER A 777 25.60 -17.32 23.52
CA SER A 777 24.66 -16.86 24.56
C SER A 777 24.34 -17.88 25.65
N GLY A 778 24.73 -19.14 25.47
CA GLY A 778 24.33 -20.23 26.36
C GLY A 778 22.83 -20.52 26.34
N ALA A 779 22.13 -20.16 25.26
CA ALA A 779 20.69 -20.37 25.09
C ALA A 779 20.40 -21.31 23.92
N ASP A 780 19.37 -22.17 24.06
CA ASP A 780 18.86 -22.97 22.94
C ASP A 780 17.88 -22.14 22.10
N ILE A 781 18.42 -21.35 21.18
CA ILE A 781 17.63 -20.50 20.28
C ILE A 781 16.82 -21.35 19.30
N ARG A 782 17.37 -22.49 18.86
CA ARG A 782 16.78 -23.33 17.81
C ARG A 782 15.47 -23.98 18.25
N ALA A 783 15.33 -24.29 19.54
CA ALA A 783 14.08 -24.80 20.10
C ALA A 783 12.86 -23.89 19.80
N GLY A 784 13.07 -22.57 19.69
CA GLY A 784 12.01 -21.59 19.44
C GLY A 784 11.30 -21.71 18.09
N ILE A 785 11.87 -22.44 17.12
CA ILE A 785 11.27 -22.66 15.78
C ILE A 785 10.21 -23.77 15.82
N SER A 786 10.37 -24.77 16.69
CA SER A 786 9.54 -25.99 16.71
C SER A 786 8.03 -25.77 16.94
N GLY A 787 7.65 -24.58 17.42
CA GLY A 787 6.27 -24.17 17.65
C GLY A 787 5.61 -23.41 16.48
N TRP A 788 6.32 -23.12 15.39
CA TRP A 788 5.82 -22.25 14.32
C TRP A 788 4.70 -22.87 13.45
N ASP A 789 4.58 -24.20 13.45
CA ASP A 789 3.49 -24.92 12.77
C ASP A 789 2.15 -24.91 13.54
N ARG A 790 2.09 -24.21 14.69
CA ARG A 790 0.89 -24.17 15.55
C ARG A 790 0.49 -22.73 15.84
N PRO A 791 -0.80 -22.44 16.06
CA PRO A 791 -1.22 -21.16 16.61
C PRO A 791 -0.53 -20.87 17.95
N THR A 792 -0.20 -19.59 18.17
CA THR A 792 0.52 -19.10 19.35
C THR A 792 -0.48 -18.60 20.36
N LEU A 793 -0.64 -19.34 21.46
CA LEU A 793 -1.51 -18.93 22.56
C LEU A 793 -0.93 -17.68 23.25
N LEU A 794 -1.78 -16.69 23.50
CA LEU A 794 -1.37 -15.39 24.00
C LEU A 794 -1.40 -15.34 25.54
N PRO A 795 -0.29 -14.99 26.21
CA PRO A 795 -0.30 -14.70 27.64
C PRO A 795 -0.97 -13.35 27.93
N PHE A 796 -1.43 -13.20 29.18
CA PHE A 796 -2.04 -11.96 29.69
C PHE A 796 -1.31 -11.50 30.95
N TYR A 797 -0.84 -10.26 30.93
CA TYR A 797 -0.07 -9.68 32.02
C TYR A 797 -0.84 -8.58 32.75
N THR A 798 -0.74 -8.56 34.08
CA THR A 798 -1.10 -7.40 34.91
C THR A 798 0.18 -6.61 35.21
N ILE A 799 0.21 -5.34 34.83
CA ILE A 799 1.38 -4.46 34.96
C ILE A 799 1.07 -3.36 35.98
N GLY A 800 1.84 -3.32 37.06
CA GLY A 800 1.71 -2.29 38.10
C GLY A 800 2.30 -0.93 37.69
N GLN A 801 1.94 0.13 38.39
CA GLN A 801 2.59 1.44 38.23
C GLN A 801 4.02 1.40 38.78
N PRO A 802 4.99 2.08 38.15
CA PRO A 802 6.36 2.14 38.65
C PRO A 802 6.43 2.97 39.94
N GLU A 803 7.02 2.42 40.98
CA GLU A 803 7.30 3.14 42.23
C GLU A 803 8.76 3.53 42.27
N VAL A 804 9.05 4.82 42.50
CA VAL A 804 10.43 5.31 42.65
C VAL A 804 10.62 5.92 44.03
N ILE A 805 11.64 5.44 44.74
CA ILE A 805 12.03 5.92 46.06
C ILE A 805 13.42 6.55 45.94
N LYS A 806 13.53 7.84 46.27
CA LYS A 806 14.80 8.53 46.42
C LYS A 806 15.35 8.28 47.82
N ILE A 807 16.53 7.68 47.89
CA ILE A 807 17.26 7.42 49.13
C ILE A 807 18.46 8.35 49.19
N THR A 808 18.54 9.18 50.24
CA THR A 808 19.71 10.05 50.49
C THR A 808 20.51 9.52 51.68
N ASN A 809 21.74 9.08 51.43
CA ASN A 809 22.66 8.55 52.44
C ASN A 809 24.01 9.27 52.39
N LYS A 810 24.43 9.90 53.50
CA LYS A 810 25.75 10.57 53.64
C LYS A 810 26.13 11.49 52.46
N GLY A 811 25.15 12.15 51.85
CA GLY A 811 25.36 13.06 50.71
C GLY A 811 25.36 12.41 49.33
N GLN A 812 25.19 11.09 49.22
CA GLN A 812 24.91 10.38 47.96
C GLN A 812 23.39 10.18 47.81
N GLU A 813 22.88 10.44 46.61
CA GLU A 813 21.49 10.20 46.23
C GLU A 813 21.40 8.95 45.35
N SER A 814 20.41 8.11 45.59
CA SER A 814 20.13 6.93 44.77
C SER A 814 18.62 6.76 44.60
N PHE A 815 18.18 6.35 43.43
CA PHE A 815 16.77 6.19 43.09
C PHE A 815 16.48 4.70 42.90
N VAL A 816 15.66 4.13 43.79
CA VAL A 816 15.22 2.74 43.72
C VAL A 816 13.90 2.69 42.95
N LEU A 817 13.93 2.11 41.75
CA LEU A 817 12.75 1.84 40.94
C LEU A 817 12.25 0.41 41.21
N LYS A 818 10.97 0.31 41.53
CA LYS A 818 10.23 -0.94 41.70
C LYS A 818 9.16 -1.06 40.63
N GLN A 819 9.21 -2.13 39.84
CA GLN A 819 8.23 -2.43 38.81
C GLN A 819 7.66 -3.84 39.06
N LEU A 820 6.35 -3.90 39.33
CA LEU A 820 5.65 -5.17 39.53
C LEU A 820 5.03 -5.63 38.21
N VAL A 821 5.22 -6.91 37.87
CA VAL A 821 4.53 -7.53 36.74
C VAL A 821 4.08 -8.96 37.08
N SER A 822 2.84 -9.29 36.74
CA SER A 822 2.24 -10.60 36.98
C SER A 822 1.77 -11.21 35.66
N ASN A 823 2.07 -12.49 35.45
CA ASN A 823 1.48 -13.28 34.38
C ASN A 823 0.29 -14.07 34.96
N ASN A 824 -0.93 -13.73 34.54
CA ASN A 824 -2.16 -14.33 35.07
C ASN A 824 -2.67 -15.49 34.20
N SER A 825 -1.91 -15.89 33.19
CA SER A 825 -2.30 -16.93 32.24
C SER A 825 -1.65 -18.28 32.56
N ASP A 826 -2.20 -19.35 31.98
CA ASP A 826 -1.68 -20.72 32.06
C ASP A 826 -0.48 -20.98 31.13
N ARG A 827 0.17 -19.92 30.65
CA ARG A 827 1.20 -19.95 29.62
C ARG A 827 2.40 -19.12 30.03
N ASP A 828 3.58 -19.57 29.65
CA ASP A 828 4.80 -18.80 29.82
C ASP A 828 4.82 -17.60 28.86
N GLY A 829 5.49 -16.55 29.29
CA GLY A 829 5.48 -15.26 28.64
C GLY A 829 6.84 -14.57 28.66
N MET A 830 6.99 -13.59 27.78
CA MET A 830 8.17 -12.73 27.69
C MET A 830 7.73 -11.27 27.57
N LEU A 831 8.39 -10.41 28.34
CA LEU A 831 8.20 -8.95 28.28
C LEU A 831 9.52 -8.27 27.96
N GLN A 832 9.45 -7.06 27.41
CA GLN A 832 10.56 -6.13 27.33
C GLN A 832 10.26 -4.91 28.20
N LEU A 833 11.24 -4.53 29.02
CA LEU A 833 11.20 -3.36 29.88
C LEU A 833 12.29 -2.40 29.41
N ASP A 834 11.88 -1.20 29.03
CA ASP A 834 12.78 -0.10 28.68
C ASP A 834 12.63 1.03 29.71
N ILE A 835 13.70 1.32 30.45
CA ILE A 835 13.72 2.30 31.54
C ILE A 835 14.47 3.55 31.09
N GLN A 836 13.79 4.68 31.09
CA GLN A 836 14.37 5.97 30.74
C GLN A 836 14.92 6.66 32.00
N ALA A 837 16.22 6.49 32.26
CA ALA A 837 16.96 7.19 33.31
C ALA A 837 18.17 7.91 32.69
N GLY A 838 18.39 9.20 32.99
CA GLY A 838 19.53 9.96 32.43
C GLY A 838 19.20 11.15 31.51
N GLY A 839 20.24 11.83 31.04
CA GLY A 839 20.20 12.81 29.95
C GLY A 839 19.98 12.22 28.54
N TYR A 840 19.69 13.07 27.55
CA TYR A 840 19.48 12.65 26.16
C TYR A 840 20.78 12.11 25.53
N GLY A 841 20.94 10.79 25.45
CA GLY A 841 22.05 10.10 24.80
C GLY A 841 21.81 8.59 24.67
N PRO A 842 22.54 7.86 23.81
CA PRO A 842 22.43 6.41 23.71
C PRO A 842 22.90 5.77 25.02
N ASN A 843 21.95 5.27 25.79
CA ASN A 843 22.22 4.66 27.08
C ASN A 843 22.77 3.24 26.88
N ILE A 844 24.01 3.01 27.29
CA ILE A 844 24.73 1.72 27.12
C ILE A 844 24.46 0.78 28.31
N ASP A 845 23.83 1.28 29.38
CA ASP A 845 23.57 0.50 30.59
C ASP A 845 22.57 -0.65 30.30
N PRO A 846 22.96 -1.92 30.50
CA PRO A 846 22.10 -3.08 30.25
C PRO A 846 20.82 -3.09 31.10
N ARG A 847 20.76 -2.29 32.18
CA ARG A 847 19.54 -2.12 33.00
C ARG A 847 18.46 -1.28 32.30
N THR A 848 18.83 -0.51 31.27
CA THR A 848 17.91 0.39 30.56
C THR A 848 17.01 -0.33 29.56
N SER A 849 17.41 -1.51 29.06
CA SER A 849 16.62 -2.30 28.12
C SER A 849 16.85 -3.78 28.39
N ARG A 850 15.82 -4.47 28.89
CA ARG A 850 15.93 -5.87 29.29
C ARG A 850 14.70 -6.69 28.95
N LYS A 851 14.92 -7.96 28.62
CA LYS A 851 13.88 -8.98 28.47
C LYS A 851 13.62 -9.66 29.82
N LEU A 852 12.35 -9.89 30.14
CA LEU A 852 11.92 -10.51 31.38
C LEU A 852 11.03 -11.74 31.07
N PRO A 853 11.53 -12.97 31.26
CA PRO A 853 10.70 -14.16 31.16
C PRO A 853 9.79 -14.26 32.39
N LEU A 854 8.53 -14.64 32.19
CA LEU A 854 7.54 -14.85 33.24
C LEU A 854 6.83 -16.18 33.02
N ALA A 855 6.97 -17.10 33.96
CA ALA A 855 6.25 -18.36 33.92
C ALA A 855 4.74 -18.15 34.12
N ALA A 856 3.93 -19.14 33.74
CA ALA A 856 2.50 -19.16 34.05
C ALA A 856 2.24 -18.91 35.56
N HIS A 857 1.26 -18.06 35.88
CA HIS A 857 0.88 -17.68 37.26
C HIS A 857 2.01 -17.08 38.12
N GLN A 858 3.09 -16.60 37.51
CA GLN A 858 4.22 -16.02 38.22
C GLN A 858 4.11 -14.49 38.32
N THR A 859 4.37 -13.97 39.52
CA THR A 859 4.52 -12.52 39.75
C THR A 859 5.98 -12.20 40.07
N LYS A 860 6.53 -11.19 39.40
CA LYS A 860 7.88 -10.67 39.65
C LYS A 860 7.84 -9.20 40.05
N LEU A 861 8.64 -8.87 41.06
CA LEU A 861 9.00 -7.51 41.44
C LEU A 861 10.42 -7.24 40.97
N LEU A 862 10.55 -6.35 39.99
CA LEU A 862 11.83 -5.85 39.53
C LEU A 862 12.27 -4.69 40.42
N VAL A 863 13.49 -4.76 40.96
CA VAL A 863 14.12 -3.68 41.72
C VAL A 863 15.42 -3.26 41.04
N THR A 864 15.54 -1.98 40.66
CA THR A 864 16.73 -1.39 40.04
C THR A 864 17.13 -0.09 40.74
N VAL A 865 18.42 0.22 40.80
CA VAL A 865 18.98 1.37 41.50
C VAL A 865 19.70 2.29 40.52
N TRP A 866 19.30 3.56 40.50
CA TRP A 866 19.78 4.55 39.55
C TRP A 866 20.46 5.73 40.26
N GLU A 867 21.45 6.32 39.60
CA GLU A 867 22.11 7.55 40.08
C GLU A 867 21.25 8.79 39.78
N GLU A 868 20.49 8.75 38.69
CA GLU A 868 19.53 9.79 38.30
C GLU A 868 18.09 9.27 38.38
N ALA A 869 17.14 10.18 38.61
CA ALA A 869 15.72 9.83 38.68
C ALA A 869 15.21 9.24 37.34
N PRO A 870 14.68 8.01 37.35
CA PRO A 870 13.98 7.46 36.20
C PRO A 870 12.74 8.31 35.89
N ARG A 871 12.51 8.58 34.60
CA ARG A 871 11.37 9.40 34.14
C ARG A 871 10.18 8.56 33.74
N GLN A 872 10.43 7.40 33.15
CA GLN A 872 9.41 6.57 32.52
C GLN A 872 9.88 5.11 32.43
N VAL A 873 8.93 4.19 32.54
CA VAL A 873 9.12 2.76 32.28
C VAL A 873 8.19 2.36 31.14
N ASP A 874 8.78 1.91 30.04
CA ASP A 874 8.05 1.41 28.87
C ASP A 874 8.00 -0.12 28.94
N VAL A 875 6.80 -0.68 28.95
CA VAL A 875 6.58 -2.13 29.02
C VAL A 875 6.00 -2.61 27.70
N ASN A 876 6.80 -3.32 26.92
CA ASN A 876 6.36 -3.99 25.69
C ASN A 876 6.08 -5.47 25.98
N THR A 877 4.82 -5.86 25.81
CA THR A 877 4.32 -7.22 26.08
C THR A 877 4.63 -8.24 24.99
N LEU A 878 5.26 -7.81 23.88
CA LEU A 878 5.64 -8.64 22.74
C LEU A 878 4.43 -9.40 22.16
N ILE A 879 4.46 -10.74 22.17
CA ILE A 879 3.35 -11.59 21.76
C ILE A 879 2.48 -11.86 22.99
N ALA A 880 1.40 -11.10 23.11
CA ALA A 880 0.46 -11.14 24.24
C ALA A 880 -0.94 -10.68 23.83
N GLY A 881 -1.93 -11.00 24.66
CA GLY A 881 -3.31 -10.56 24.50
C GLY A 881 -3.57 -9.16 25.07
N ASN A 882 -2.56 -8.54 25.67
CA ASN A 882 -2.64 -7.18 26.20
C ASN A 882 -2.82 -6.15 25.09
N LEU A 883 -3.79 -5.24 25.27
CA LEU A 883 -4.07 -4.12 24.37
C LEU A 883 -4.19 -2.84 25.22
N PRO A 884 -3.32 -1.83 25.10
CA PRO A 884 -2.16 -1.79 24.22
C PRO A 884 -1.08 -2.83 24.56
N ASN A 885 -0.32 -3.24 23.55
CA ASN A 885 0.83 -4.12 23.78
C ASN A 885 2.06 -3.38 24.33
N ILE A 886 2.18 -2.06 24.12
CA ILE A 886 3.21 -1.20 24.69
C ILE A 886 2.54 -0.20 25.66
N LEU A 887 2.96 -0.24 26.93
CA LEU A 887 2.49 0.67 27.97
C LEU A 887 3.60 1.63 28.37
N ASN A 888 3.35 2.92 28.17
CA ASN A 888 4.24 3.99 28.60
C ASN A 888 3.84 4.43 30.02
N LEU A 889 4.63 4.10 31.04
CA LEU A 889 4.30 4.35 32.44
C LEU A 889 5.18 5.49 33.01
N PRO A 890 4.65 6.72 33.11
CA PRO A 890 5.42 7.85 33.63
C PRO A 890 5.63 7.74 35.14
N VAL A 891 6.81 8.15 35.61
CA VAL A 891 7.13 8.28 37.03
C VAL A 891 6.59 9.62 37.51
N SER A 892 5.49 9.61 38.25
CA SER A 892 4.77 10.82 38.67
C SER A 892 5.05 11.25 40.12
N ASN A 893 5.30 10.31 41.03
CA ASN A 893 5.52 10.59 42.46
C ASN A 893 6.77 9.86 42.99
N ILE A 894 7.87 10.61 43.19
CA ILE A 894 9.09 10.09 43.82
C ILE A 894 9.01 10.33 45.33
N ARG A 895 8.99 9.26 46.13
CA ARG A 895 9.00 9.36 47.59
C ARG A 895 10.44 9.55 48.08
N GLU A 896 10.67 10.50 49.00
CA GLU A 896 12.00 10.72 49.57
C GLU A 896 12.14 10.04 50.95
N GLU A 897 13.22 9.29 51.13
CA GLU A 897 13.58 8.64 52.39
C GLU A 897 15.06 8.91 52.74
N ARG A 898 15.38 9.03 54.04
CA ARG A 898 16.74 9.32 54.54
C ARG A 898 17.23 8.19 55.44
N GLU A 899 18.53 7.92 55.43
CA GLU A 899 19.19 6.93 56.30
C GLU A 899 18.66 5.50 56.18
N ARG A 900 18.17 5.11 54.99
CA ARG A 900 17.66 3.77 54.70
C ARG A 900 18.69 2.93 53.93
N VAL A 901 18.75 1.62 54.19
CA VAL A 901 19.53 0.67 53.40
C VAL A 901 18.92 0.57 51.99
N VAL A 902 19.75 0.78 50.96
CA VAL A 902 19.32 0.64 49.56
C VAL A 902 18.88 -0.80 49.31
N ASP A 903 17.67 -0.98 48.79
CA ASP A 903 17.13 -2.30 48.47
C ASP A 903 18.07 -3.01 47.46
N ALA A 904 18.23 -4.33 47.59
CA ALA A 904 19.08 -5.10 46.68
C ALA A 904 18.49 -5.12 45.27
N GLU A 905 19.34 -4.84 44.26
CA GLU A 905 18.95 -4.99 42.86
C GLU A 905 18.67 -6.45 42.52
N GLY A 906 17.60 -6.71 41.78
CA GLY A 906 17.26 -8.06 41.36
C GLY A 906 15.81 -8.24 40.92
N ASP A 907 15.52 -9.45 40.46
CA ASP A 907 14.20 -9.89 40.06
C ASP A 907 13.66 -10.85 41.12
N PHE A 908 12.66 -10.42 41.88
CA PHE A 908 12.13 -11.20 43.01
C PHE A 908 10.79 -11.81 42.65
N ILE A 909 10.61 -13.11 42.89
CA ILE A 909 9.31 -13.78 42.74
C ILE A 909 8.47 -13.47 43.98
N VAL A 910 7.24 -12.98 43.77
CA VAL A 910 6.31 -12.59 44.85
C VAL A 910 5.12 -13.54 44.85
N ALA A 911 4.77 -14.11 46.01
CA ALA A 911 3.70 -15.09 46.16
C ALA A 911 2.30 -14.46 46.38
N ASP A 912 2.22 -13.28 46.99
CA ASP A 912 0.97 -12.66 47.42
C ASP A 912 0.66 -11.39 46.64
N PHE A 913 0.14 -11.53 45.43
CA PHE A 913 -0.47 -10.41 44.72
C PHE A 913 -1.92 -10.73 44.39
N SER A 914 -2.84 -10.13 45.15
CA SER A 914 -4.24 -10.00 44.74
C SER A 914 -4.45 -8.57 44.24
N PRO A 915 -4.78 -8.36 42.96
CA PRO A 915 -5.16 -7.03 42.46
C PRO A 915 -6.52 -6.56 42.99
N GLU A 916 -7.29 -7.44 43.64
CA GLU A 916 -8.60 -7.11 44.21
C GLU A 916 -8.45 -6.45 45.58
N VAL A 917 -8.75 -5.15 45.62
CA VAL A 917 -8.92 -4.41 46.87
C VAL A 917 -10.23 -4.88 47.50
N GLY A 918 -10.17 -5.49 48.69
CA GLY A 918 -11.34 -6.02 49.38
C GLY A 918 -12.42 -4.95 49.61
N GLY A 919 -13.62 -5.18 49.06
CA GLY A 919 -14.77 -4.28 49.17
C GLY A 919 -15.06 -3.42 47.93
N GLU A 920 -14.28 -3.58 46.85
CA GLU A 920 -14.54 -2.96 45.55
C GLU A 920 -15.10 -3.97 44.55
N VAL A 921 -16.11 -3.58 43.76
CA VAL A 921 -16.61 -4.35 42.61
C VAL A 921 -16.52 -3.46 41.37
N ILE A 922 -15.84 -3.95 40.34
CA ILE A 922 -15.63 -3.23 39.08
C ILE A 922 -16.28 -4.04 37.96
N VAL A 923 -17.03 -3.37 37.10
CA VAL A 923 -17.54 -3.95 35.84
C VAL A 923 -16.96 -3.13 34.69
N ASP A 924 -16.17 -3.79 33.87
CA ASP A 924 -15.50 -3.25 32.70
C ASP A 924 -16.37 -3.39 31.44
N ASN A 925 -16.09 -2.63 30.38
CA ASN A 925 -16.83 -2.74 29.11
C ASN A 925 -16.54 -4.04 28.33
N GLU A 926 -15.52 -4.79 28.73
CA GLU A 926 -15.20 -6.11 28.19
C GLU A 926 -15.95 -7.26 28.91
N ASP A 927 -16.58 -6.98 30.06
CA ASP A 927 -17.29 -7.98 30.85
C ASP A 927 -18.66 -8.34 30.25
N ALA A 928 -19.11 -9.59 30.47
CA ALA A 928 -20.44 -10.05 30.05
C ALA A 928 -21.61 -9.30 30.73
N LEU A 929 -21.31 -8.52 31.78
CA LEU A 929 -22.25 -7.69 32.52
C LEU A 929 -22.45 -6.29 31.91
N PHE A 930 -21.72 -5.97 30.84
CA PHE A 930 -21.88 -4.75 30.04
C PHE A 930 -22.78 -5.00 28.83
N SER A 931 -23.61 -4.01 28.48
CA SER A 931 -24.50 -4.10 27.31
C SER A 931 -24.77 -2.73 26.69
N LEU A 932 -25.00 -2.73 25.37
CA LEU A 932 -25.27 -1.53 24.57
C LEU A 932 -26.69 -1.57 24.01
N SER A 933 -27.33 -0.41 23.86
CA SER A 933 -28.63 -0.29 23.19
C SER A 933 -28.53 -0.63 21.70
N GLU A 934 -29.57 -1.26 21.13
CA GLU A 934 -29.63 -1.50 19.68
C GLU A 934 -29.67 -0.18 18.88
N PRO A 935 -28.93 -0.10 17.76
CA PRO A 935 -28.91 1.11 16.95
C PRO A 935 -30.25 1.29 16.21
N ALA A 936 -30.83 2.49 16.29
CA ALA A 936 -32.03 2.86 15.53
C ALA A 936 -31.71 2.97 14.02
N VAL A 937 -31.63 1.85 13.29
CA VAL A 937 -31.42 1.88 11.83
C VAL A 937 -32.77 1.85 11.10
N VAL A 938 -33.20 3.03 10.64
CA VAL A 938 -34.39 3.23 9.80
C VAL A 938 -33.99 3.21 8.31
N GLY A 939 -34.41 2.17 7.58
CA GLY A 939 -34.48 2.17 6.09
C GLY A 939 -33.51 1.26 5.32
N LEU A 940 -33.95 0.81 4.13
CA LEU A 940 -33.22 -0.07 3.18
C LEU A 940 -32.10 0.64 2.40
N LEU A 941 -32.21 1.96 2.17
CA LEU A 941 -31.26 2.76 1.39
C LEU A 941 -29.90 2.95 2.09
N PRO A 942 -29.84 3.25 3.40
CA PRO A 942 -28.59 3.24 4.16
C PRO A 942 -27.90 1.87 4.12
N LYS A 943 -28.64 0.77 4.33
CA LYS A 943 -28.10 -0.61 4.22
C LYS A 943 -27.54 -0.96 2.84
N TRP A 944 -28.04 -0.33 1.77
CA TRP A 944 -27.62 -0.60 0.39
C TRP A 944 -26.42 0.26 -0.06
N LEU A 945 -26.31 1.49 0.45
CA LEU A 945 -25.16 2.38 0.25
C LEU A 945 -23.99 2.05 1.19
N ASP A 946 -24.28 1.45 2.34
CA ASP A 946 -23.29 1.01 3.31
C ASP A 946 -22.67 -0.32 2.85
N LYS A 947 -21.50 -0.26 2.21
CA LYS A 947 -20.52 -1.34 2.43
C LYS A 947 -20.20 -1.29 3.92
N VAL A 948 -20.79 -2.18 4.71
CA VAL A 948 -20.22 -2.50 6.02
C VAL A 948 -18.81 -3.00 5.71
N GLU A 949 -17.80 -2.16 5.96
CA GLU A 949 -16.43 -2.64 6.00
C GLU A 949 -16.41 -3.71 7.09
N ASP A 950 -16.34 -4.96 6.65
CA ASP A 950 -16.17 -6.12 7.50
C ASP A 950 -14.73 -6.07 8.00
N THR A 951 -14.45 -5.18 8.96
CA THR A 951 -13.15 -5.18 9.62
C THR A 951 -13.09 -6.47 10.42
N SER A 952 -12.18 -7.37 10.07
CA SER A 952 -11.96 -8.66 10.73
C SER A 952 -11.60 -8.55 12.22
N PHE A 953 -11.36 -7.33 12.73
CA PHE A 953 -11.00 -7.01 14.10
C PHE A 953 -12.11 -6.26 14.85
N LYS A 954 -12.30 -6.59 16.14
CA LYS A 954 -13.31 -5.99 17.04
C LYS A 954 -13.11 -4.48 17.24
N TYR A 955 -11.86 -4.03 17.36
CA TYR A 955 -11.50 -2.65 17.68
C TYR A 955 -11.22 -1.84 16.42
N ALA A 956 -11.67 -0.59 16.39
CA ALA A 956 -11.52 0.31 15.25
C ALA A 956 -11.11 1.72 15.67
N GLY A 957 -10.50 2.42 14.72
CA GLY A 957 -10.09 3.80 14.86
C GLY A 957 -11.26 4.77 14.88
N VAL A 958 -11.22 5.73 15.80
CA VAL A 958 -12.29 6.71 16.00
C VAL A 958 -11.77 8.11 15.74
N SER A 959 -12.41 8.83 14.81
CA SER A 959 -12.00 10.20 14.44
C SER A 959 -12.43 11.24 15.49
N PRO A 960 -11.52 12.07 16.00
CA PRO A 960 -11.88 13.21 16.86
C PRO A 960 -12.72 14.30 16.15
N TRP A 961 -12.67 14.33 14.81
CA TRP A 961 -13.38 15.31 13.99
C TRP A 961 -14.75 14.81 13.52
N ARG A 962 -14.91 13.48 13.43
CA ARG A 962 -16.14 12.83 12.95
C ARG A 962 -16.42 11.58 13.79
N ALA A 963 -16.98 11.79 14.99
CA ALA A 963 -17.34 10.72 15.91
C ALA A 963 -18.34 9.71 15.29
N PRO A 964 -18.31 8.43 15.73
CA PRO A 964 -19.04 7.35 15.09
C PRO A 964 -20.54 7.39 15.40
N LEU A 965 -21.39 7.02 14.44
CA LEU A 965 -22.86 7.07 14.64
C LEU A 965 -23.42 5.94 15.52
N GLN A 966 -22.62 4.92 15.79
CA GLN A 966 -22.94 3.76 16.62
C GLN A 966 -21.80 3.54 17.60
N TRP A 967 -22.11 2.96 18.78
CA TRP A 967 -21.09 2.55 19.74
C TRP A 967 -20.03 1.68 19.07
N THR A 968 -18.81 2.21 19.00
CA THR A 968 -17.68 1.58 18.33
C THR A 968 -16.58 1.31 19.35
N ALA A 969 -16.15 0.05 19.45
CA ALA A 969 -15.07 -0.35 20.35
C ALA A 969 -13.73 0.20 19.83
N THR A 970 -12.94 0.80 20.71
CA THR A 970 -11.59 1.30 20.44
C THR A 970 -10.69 1.03 21.64
N THR A 971 -9.36 1.07 21.48
CA THR A 971 -8.41 0.85 22.58
C THR A 971 -7.43 2.01 22.72
N ASN A 972 -7.10 2.38 23.95
CA ASN A 972 -6.17 3.45 24.27
C ASN A 972 -5.55 3.21 25.66
N ALA A 973 -4.31 3.64 25.85
CA ALA A 973 -3.62 3.51 27.14
C ALA A 973 -4.33 4.26 28.29
N ALA A 974 -5.13 5.29 27.96
CA ALA A 974 -5.88 6.09 28.92
C ALA A 974 -7.12 5.38 29.49
N TYR A 975 -7.71 4.42 28.78
CA TYR A 975 -8.93 3.71 29.22
C TYR A 975 -8.64 2.76 30.38
N TYR A 976 -9.69 2.43 31.14
CA TYR A 976 -9.60 1.36 32.12
C TYR A 976 -9.53 0.00 31.41
N GLY A 977 -8.97 -0.98 32.09
CA GLY A 977 -8.88 -2.34 31.60
C GLY A 977 -7.78 -3.13 32.28
N ARG A 978 -8.11 -4.34 32.73
CA ARG A 978 -7.15 -5.23 33.41
C ARG A 978 -6.08 -5.74 32.43
N TYR A 979 -6.50 -6.17 31.25
CA TYR A 979 -5.62 -6.67 30.19
C TYR A 979 -5.80 -5.91 28.87
N ILE A 980 -7.06 -5.58 28.55
CA ILE A 980 -7.47 -4.84 27.37
C ILE A 980 -8.01 -3.51 27.87
N ARG A 981 -7.31 -2.41 27.61
CA ARG A 981 -7.75 -1.04 27.89
C ARG A 981 -8.56 -0.52 26.72
N SER A 982 -9.85 -0.80 26.74
CA SER A 982 -10.78 -0.46 25.68
C SER A 982 -11.91 0.41 26.19
N ALA A 983 -12.63 1.04 25.27
CA ALA A 983 -13.87 1.74 25.56
C ALA A 983 -14.75 1.74 24.32
N TYR A 984 -16.04 2.01 24.50
CA TYR A 984 -16.97 2.25 23.40
C TYR A 984 -17.17 3.76 23.21
N VAL A 985 -16.98 4.25 21.99
CA VAL A 985 -17.19 5.67 21.66
C VAL A 985 -18.36 5.83 20.70
N ILE A 986 -19.16 6.87 20.91
CA ILE A 986 -20.28 7.26 20.04
C ILE A 986 -20.33 8.77 19.86
N LYS A 987 -20.91 9.23 18.75
CA LYS A 987 -21.28 10.62 18.52
C LYS A 987 -22.38 11.03 19.51
N SER A 988 -22.22 12.22 20.09
CA SER A 988 -23.24 12.80 20.96
C SER A 988 -24.57 12.97 20.22
N GLY A 989 -25.65 12.65 20.92
CA GLY A 989 -27.02 12.67 20.42
C GLY A 989 -28.00 13.17 21.47
N ASN A 990 -29.24 12.71 21.37
CA ASN A 990 -30.36 13.13 22.22
C ASN A 990 -30.64 12.17 23.38
N GLY A 991 -29.68 11.31 23.75
CA GLY A 991 -29.83 10.32 24.82
C GLY A 991 -30.54 9.02 24.40
N SER A 992 -30.86 8.82 23.11
CA SER A 992 -31.57 7.62 22.62
C SER A 992 -30.73 6.34 22.61
N GLN A 993 -29.41 6.44 22.62
CA GLN A 993 -28.50 5.29 22.71
C GLN A 993 -27.83 5.28 24.08
N THR A 994 -27.72 4.10 24.68
CA THR A 994 -27.21 3.93 26.04
C THR A 994 -26.19 2.81 26.15
N ALA A 995 -25.33 2.92 27.16
CA ALA A 995 -24.40 1.89 27.61
C ALA A 995 -24.74 1.54 29.06
N THR A 996 -24.88 0.26 29.38
CA THR A 996 -25.39 -0.21 30.69
C THR A 996 -24.43 -1.20 31.33
N TRP A 997 -23.99 -0.91 32.56
CA TRP A 997 -23.22 -1.80 33.42
C TRP A 997 -24.13 -2.40 34.50
N LYS A 998 -24.18 -3.74 34.59
CA LYS A 998 -24.92 -4.48 35.62
C LYS A 998 -23.97 -4.91 36.73
N VAL A 999 -23.87 -4.12 37.80
CA VAL A 999 -22.88 -4.33 38.86
C VAL A 999 -23.50 -5.15 40.01
N PRO A 1000 -22.99 -6.35 40.30
CA PRO A 1000 -23.50 -7.17 41.40
C PRO A 1000 -23.10 -6.56 42.75
N VAL A 1001 -24.04 -6.50 43.70
CA VAL A 1001 -23.84 -5.90 45.02
C VAL A 1001 -23.63 -7.01 46.05
N PRO A 1002 -22.40 -7.19 46.60
CA PRO A 1002 -22.09 -8.34 47.45
C PRO A 1002 -22.87 -8.42 48.77
N SER A 1003 -23.30 -7.27 49.30
CA SER A 1003 -24.08 -7.18 50.53
C SER A 1003 -24.82 -5.85 50.61
N SER A 1004 -25.97 -5.80 51.29
CA SER A 1004 -26.70 -4.54 51.45
C SER A 1004 -25.89 -3.50 52.23
N GLY A 1005 -25.92 -2.24 51.80
CA GLY A 1005 -25.20 -1.15 52.47
C GLY A 1005 -25.08 0.11 51.62
N GLN A 1006 -24.36 1.11 52.14
CA GLN A 1006 -24.00 2.30 51.38
C GLN A 1006 -22.78 2.03 50.50
N TYR A 1007 -22.86 2.38 49.22
CA TYR A 1007 -21.78 2.27 48.25
C TYR A 1007 -21.52 3.61 47.57
N ASP A 1008 -20.25 3.93 47.39
CA ASP A 1008 -19.83 5.00 46.49
C ASP A 1008 -19.67 4.44 45.08
N VAL A 1009 -20.38 5.03 44.11
CA VAL A 1009 -20.33 4.65 42.70
C VAL A 1009 -19.38 5.60 41.98
N TYR A 1010 -18.46 5.04 41.20
CA TYR A 1010 -17.48 5.75 40.41
C TYR A 1010 -17.58 5.36 38.94
N TYR A 1011 -17.31 6.32 38.07
CA TYR A 1011 -17.13 6.11 36.64
C TYR A 1011 -15.68 6.42 36.26
N TYR A 1012 -15.11 5.64 35.35
CA TYR A 1012 -13.77 5.90 34.85
C TYR A 1012 -13.80 6.93 33.70
N VAL A 1013 -13.35 8.15 33.98
CA VAL A 1013 -13.37 9.27 33.04
C VAL A 1013 -12.07 9.33 32.24
N SER A 1014 -12.19 9.17 30.92
CA SER A 1014 -11.15 9.54 29.95
C SER A 1014 -11.54 10.85 29.26
N LYS A 1015 -10.68 11.88 29.32
CA LYS A 1015 -11.00 13.19 28.73
C LYS A 1015 -10.81 13.20 27.22
N ASP A 1016 -11.83 13.72 26.52
CA ASP A 1016 -11.77 13.96 25.08
C ASP A 1016 -10.69 15.01 24.74
N ASN A 1017 -9.97 14.78 23.65
CA ASN A 1017 -9.01 15.72 23.08
C ASN A 1017 -9.64 17.09 22.78
N GLU A 1018 -10.95 17.17 22.50
CA GLU A 1018 -11.68 18.43 22.32
C GLU A 1018 -11.57 19.35 23.56
N LEU A 1019 -11.57 18.78 24.77
CA LEU A 1019 -11.38 19.52 26.03
C LEU A 1019 -9.92 19.98 26.22
N LYS A 1020 -8.94 19.28 25.62
CA LYS A 1020 -7.52 19.63 25.67
C LYS A 1020 -7.19 20.80 24.71
N TYR A 1021 -7.82 20.84 23.54
CA TYR A 1021 -7.52 21.85 22.51
C TYR A 1021 -8.40 23.11 22.55
N SER A 1022 -9.62 23.04 23.10
CA SER A 1022 -10.54 24.18 23.15
C SER A 1022 -10.87 24.59 24.58
N LYS A 1023 -10.42 25.80 24.98
CA LYS A 1023 -10.79 26.41 26.27
C LYS A 1023 -12.28 26.72 26.41
N GLN A 1024 -13.05 26.67 25.32
CA GLN A 1024 -14.50 26.95 25.30
C GLN A 1024 -15.34 25.66 25.30
N ALA A 1025 -14.75 24.49 25.09
CA ALA A 1025 -15.47 23.22 25.15
C ALA A 1025 -15.94 22.95 26.59
N ASN A 1026 -17.18 22.47 26.71
CA ASN A 1026 -17.77 22.01 27.96
C ASN A 1026 -18.77 20.89 27.66
N GLY A 1027 -18.83 19.87 28.50
CA GLY A 1027 -19.76 18.76 28.35
C GLY A 1027 -19.91 17.97 29.63
N GLU A 1028 -21.10 17.39 29.78
CA GLU A 1028 -21.49 16.58 30.92
C GLU A 1028 -21.83 15.17 30.39
N TYR A 1029 -21.44 14.14 31.14
CA TYR A 1029 -21.93 12.78 30.94
C TYR A 1029 -23.12 12.56 31.85
N HIS A 1030 -24.24 12.09 31.29
CA HIS A 1030 -25.50 11.87 32.00
C HIS A 1030 -25.71 10.38 32.28
N PHE A 1031 -25.91 10.05 33.56
CA PHE A 1031 -26.09 8.70 34.07
C PHE A 1031 -27.47 8.52 34.68
N LYS A 1032 -27.99 7.29 34.61
CA LYS A 1032 -29.14 6.82 35.38
C LYS A 1032 -28.70 5.62 36.22
N VAL A 1033 -28.85 5.72 37.54
CA VAL A 1033 -28.55 4.64 38.48
C VAL A 1033 -29.89 4.01 38.87
N GLU A 1034 -30.15 2.80 38.40
CA GLU A 1034 -31.37 2.04 38.68
C GLU A 1034 -31.08 0.98 39.75
N HIS A 1035 -31.79 1.06 40.88
CA HIS A 1035 -31.76 0.09 41.98
C HIS A 1035 -33.13 0.03 42.67
N ASP A 1036 -33.56 -1.14 43.15
CA ASP A 1036 -34.77 -1.28 44.00
C ASP A 1036 -36.06 -0.60 43.48
N GLU A 1037 -36.29 -0.63 42.16
CA GLU A 1037 -37.39 0.08 41.45
C GLU A 1037 -37.30 1.63 41.45
N GLU A 1038 -36.26 2.20 42.04
CA GLU A 1038 -35.92 3.61 42.00
C GLU A 1038 -34.91 3.92 40.87
N MET A 1039 -35.00 5.11 40.30
CA MET A 1039 -34.09 5.63 39.28
C MET A 1039 -33.60 7.01 39.71
N GLU A 1040 -32.30 7.15 39.90
CA GLU A 1040 -31.66 8.44 40.19
C GLU A 1040 -30.83 8.92 39.00
N GLU A 1041 -31.00 10.18 38.62
CA GLU A 1041 -30.19 10.82 37.58
C GLU A 1041 -28.94 11.46 38.19
N ALA A 1042 -27.79 11.23 37.57
CA ALA A 1042 -26.51 11.79 37.98
C ALA A 1042 -25.75 12.33 36.77
N TYR A 1043 -24.78 13.21 37.01
CA TYR A 1043 -23.95 13.76 35.93
C TYR A 1043 -22.52 14.01 36.38
N ILE A 1044 -21.57 13.90 35.43
CA ILE A 1044 -20.17 14.24 35.62
C ILE A 1044 -19.81 15.41 34.70
N ASP A 1045 -19.38 16.53 35.28
CA ASP A 1045 -18.81 17.68 34.56
C ASP A 1045 -17.36 17.37 34.14
N LEU A 1046 -17.17 17.03 32.86
CA LEU A 1046 -15.89 16.55 32.32
C LEU A 1046 -14.77 17.59 32.39
N ARG A 1047 -15.10 18.87 32.53
CA ARG A 1047 -14.09 19.93 32.64
C ARG A 1047 -13.50 20.01 34.05
N LYS A 1048 -14.30 19.67 35.07
CA LYS A 1048 -13.89 19.69 36.48
C LYS A 1048 -13.36 18.34 36.96
N ALA A 1049 -13.89 17.24 36.42
CA ALA A 1049 -13.42 15.89 36.68
C ALA A 1049 -11.92 15.74 36.38
N ASN A 1050 -11.21 14.90 37.12
CA ASN A 1050 -9.87 14.43 36.75
C ASN A 1050 -9.98 13.27 35.75
N GLU A 1051 -8.86 12.92 35.10
CA GLU A 1051 -8.80 11.64 34.38
C GLU A 1051 -8.68 10.50 35.40
N GLY A 1052 -9.42 9.40 35.19
CA GLY A 1052 -9.49 8.26 36.10
C GLY A 1052 -10.83 8.14 36.82
N TRP A 1053 -10.83 7.50 38.00
CA TRP A 1053 -12.05 7.23 38.78
C TRP A 1053 -12.64 8.52 39.38
N GLU A 1054 -13.84 8.88 38.94
CA GLU A 1054 -14.58 10.04 39.42
C GLU A 1054 -15.93 9.62 40.03
N PRO A 1055 -16.32 10.19 41.19
CA PRO A 1055 -17.54 9.79 41.87
C PRO A 1055 -18.78 10.24 41.10
N ILE A 1056 -19.72 9.32 40.89
CA ILE A 1056 -21.07 9.60 40.39
C ILE A 1056 -21.96 10.03 41.57
N GLY A 1057 -21.87 9.32 42.70
CA GLY A 1057 -22.68 9.57 43.90
C GLY A 1057 -22.56 8.45 44.94
N THR A 1058 -23.18 8.66 46.10
CA THR A 1058 -23.31 7.66 47.17
C THR A 1058 -24.74 7.17 47.22
N TYR A 1059 -24.95 5.86 47.13
CA TYR A 1059 -26.28 5.25 47.09
C TYR A 1059 -26.39 4.11 48.11
N TYR A 1060 -27.61 3.79 48.53
CA TYR A 1060 -27.88 2.61 49.33
C TYR A 1060 -28.40 1.50 48.42
N PHE A 1061 -27.73 0.35 48.39
CA PHE A 1061 -28.12 -0.77 47.55
C PHE A 1061 -28.57 -1.97 48.40
N SER A 1062 -29.66 -2.62 47.99
CA SER A 1062 -29.98 -3.99 48.43
C SER A 1062 -28.97 -4.99 47.83
N SER A 1063 -28.88 -6.19 48.41
CA SER A 1063 -27.97 -7.25 47.94
C SER A 1063 -28.48 -7.94 46.66
N ASP A 1064 -28.60 -7.18 45.58
CA ASP A 1064 -28.93 -7.67 44.24
C ASP A 1064 -27.95 -7.10 43.19
N THR A 1065 -28.44 -6.35 42.20
CA THR A 1065 -27.66 -5.85 41.06
C THR A 1065 -28.08 -4.42 40.75
N VAL A 1066 -27.14 -3.49 40.76
CA VAL A 1066 -27.38 -2.10 40.34
C VAL A 1066 -27.12 -1.96 38.83
N ARG A 1067 -27.95 -1.18 38.14
CA ARG A 1067 -27.71 -0.81 36.74
C ARG A 1067 -27.28 0.63 36.65
N VAL A 1068 -26.07 0.86 36.14
CA VAL A 1068 -25.60 2.21 35.80
C VAL A 1068 -25.74 2.36 34.29
N VAL A 1069 -26.50 3.35 33.84
CA VAL A 1069 -26.81 3.58 32.42
C VAL A 1069 -26.28 4.93 31.99
N LEU A 1070 -25.29 4.96 31.10
CA LEU A 1070 -24.79 6.18 30.46
C LEU A 1070 -25.57 6.44 29.17
N THR A 1071 -26.04 7.66 28.96
CA THR A 1071 -26.71 8.08 27.72
C THR A 1071 -25.71 8.73 26.76
N ASN A 1072 -26.00 8.72 25.46
CA ASN A 1072 -25.20 9.47 24.48
C ASN A 1072 -25.50 10.98 24.44
N GLU A 1073 -26.20 11.53 25.43
CA GLU A 1073 -26.45 12.97 25.53
C GLU A 1073 -25.19 13.67 26.06
N CYS A 1074 -24.61 14.57 25.25
CA CYS A 1074 -23.47 15.37 25.65
C CYS A 1074 -23.32 16.58 24.71
N LYS A 1075 -22.72 17.67 25.20
CA LYS A 1075 -22.41 18.87 24.39
C LYS A 1075 -21.10 18.75 23.61
N LEU A 1076 -20.23 17.79 23.96
CA LEU A 1076 -19.01 17.48 23.19
C LEU A 1076 -19.38 16.73 21.91
N ARG A 1077 -18.40 16.51 21.03
CA ARG A 1077 -18.60 15.72 19.80
C ARG A 1077 -18.89 14.24 20.06
N SER A 1078 -18.36 13.70 21.16
CA SER A 1078 -18.43 12.27 21.46
C SER A 1078 -18.70 11.96 22.93
N VAL A 1079 -19.25 10.77 23.18
CA VAL A 1079 -19.42 10.15 24.50
C VAL A 1079 -18.63 8.84 24.51
N THR A 1080 -17.89 8.61 25.58
CA THR A 1080 -17.10 7.39 25.80
C THR A 1080 -17.73 6.60 26.95
N ALA A 1081 -17.90 5.29 26.76
CA ALA A 1081 -18.34 4.32 27.75
C ALA A 1081 -17.18 3.36 28.08
N ASP A 1082 -16.67 3.46 29.30
CA ASP A 1082 -15.50 2.74 29.81
C ASP A 1082 -15.94 1.79 30.97
N ALA A 1083 -15.49 2.01 32.21
CA ALA A 1083 -15.81 1.15 33.35
C ALA A 1083 -16.56 1.85 34.51
N VAL A 1084 -17.26 1.04 35.32
CA VAL A 1084 -17.95 1.47 36.55
C VAL A 1084 -17.41 0.68 37.75
N LYS A 1085 -17.18 1.38 38.87
CA LYS A 1085 -16.75 0.80 40.15
C LYS A 1085 -17.72 1.15 41.27
N ILE A 1086 -18.02 0.20 42.15
CA ILE A 1086 -18.68 0.47 43.43
C ILE A 1086 -17.75 0.11 44.59
N VAL A 1087 -17.73 0.96 45.62
CA VAL A 1087 -16.92 0.77 46.83
C VAL A 1087 -17.82 0.82 48.05
N LYS A 1088 -17.81 -0.24 48.86
CA LYS A 1088 -18.62 -0.27 50.09
C LYS A 1088 -18.07 0.73 51.12
N ARG A 1089 -18.94 1.58 51.66
CA ARG A 1089 -18.60 2.40 52.83
C ARG A 1089 -18.67 1.54 54.09
N TYR A 1090 -17.59 1.54 54.85
CA TYR A 1090 -17.47 0.87 56.14
C TYR A 1090 -17.97 1.73 57.29
#